data_AF-A0AAJ4LTE5-F1
#
_entry.id   AF-A0AAJ4LTE5-F1
#
_cell.length_a   1.000
_cell.length_b   1.000
_cell.length_c   1.000
_cell.angle_alpha   90.00
_cell.angle_beta   90.00
_cell.angle_gamma   90.00
#
_symmetry.space_group_name_H-M   'P 1'
#
loop_
_entity.id
_entity.type
_entity.pdbx_description
1 polymer ?
#
loop_
_entity_poly.entity_id
_entity_poly.type
_entity_poly.pdbx_seq_one_letter_code
_entity_poly.pdbx_strand_id
1 'polypeptide(L)'
;MSQELVNSVNKLTDETSALLQEYVKGNTVLQNSASDAASSAAAAKASETNSVNQANIATQKAAEAKISEQNAAAIVTGGTATIDPLPGKIPLANSQGKISSGWLTALAFARTKADMDAMRASVNRQCAASGMIHAGKHLDSSNWGPINEGMFAIKAISASASANLIYLGRVASASGSSDTNEAMFNIAGFPVSLIGVNTASTKQASIKFPQAPDGTDIYDSSGNCRGTGKPTLNLLTEVDPKYGDVAPNVNEAVARAFEGAAKNADLRNGLDGWSKSSGTTLSDIGNKVIGVEGDSVWGSARANQVLKAGVKYEISFELLDTGEVVGAGISSYGGITDLQPSTSSSNTYFYPYIAGSYVCTFTATEGAYISLIVKDALKVAHFRLNYIRPITEEVVTERVDLSGLEGYLEEITPAKPYIYPYGGINNQATSVDGIATTVDNVRPITYFANFDGDTTSRGRGWNLNDLTDAQLLTILQNPYHHVYVIDGKLVQFRVRPRTIAGAGNGDWIGVDSTNGGILAFSINGPVLRVIPQGLLDTAPKVGTSSFYYYATGHYNNWNKVRGAYTCTSTGGDPVEGVAADGECYFYVLATVLRLNKGAYHPSFNPLGSGRFHDKTGDINNGWLWYGSSAYAPSSRAECFKFVTANSGNGSISGNNSGRPDGKFYDAIYPDGVGGVIDRRLSAFPVTMEDYFKAIAKAENGTMRGMEKLVWTKVGTVTHTGNAVYSDGYTKLVAAGQVWSAEFSDWYGFAISAGDASLPNSYIIASDGSVYPLGVITPLALGGVCYISREAGNVVSKFPAGTYHVVVSRDIGPSVSGNFLQTDVSGHPANILQVEALKDGWLGSWIPQIPDGTSKKYLVTRKALSDPTGLLSNNFGSTWGSFTPSFSSGTNDFTFTTTSGVLILNYTAASKVTKPSAALPVYGGRAGLGDVLATMSRSLQSGVLLTESILGKAGNYVSVGKTVQKISITQYFLSSDGKISSDSTYGQLPSHLPISLATNQASPTQVAIKILPHAASRNGQATLGFVWNELKHDGTSWNDDGQMRVIDGIGTYNNLNGQSCLYGYAELALPIGWVDNHARFGAQVPGVDL
;
A
#
# COMPACT_ATOMS: atom_id res chain seq x y z
N MET A 1 75.68 3.69 -6.66
CA MET A 1 75.27 4.64 -7.72
C MET A 1 76.13 5.88 -7.55
N SER A 2 76.88 6.35 -8.57
CA SER A 2 77.78 7.50 -8.38
C SER A 2 76.98 8.76 -8.07
N GLN A 3 77.55 9.69 -7.30
CA GLN A 3 76.88 10.95 -6.94
C GLN A 3 76.47 11.76 -8.18
N GLU A 4 77.25 11.66 -9.27
CA GLU A 4 76.91 12.24 -10.56
C GLU A 4 75.62 11.67 -11.15
N LEU A 5 75.41 10.34 -11.07
CA LEU A 5 74.21 9.71 -11.60
C LEU A 5 72.95 10.14 -10.82
N VAL A 6 73.06 10.28 -9.49
CA VAL A 6 71.96 10.77 -8.63
C VAL A 6 71.62 12.21 -8.98
N ASN A 7 72.63 13.07 -9.17
CA ASN A 7 72.42 14.46 -9.55
C ASN A 7 71.78 14.58 -10.94
N SER A 8 72.19 13.75 -11.90
CA SER A 8 71.58 13.70 -13.24
C SER A 8 70.13 13.23 -13.21
N VAL A 9 69.80 12.20 -12.41
CA VAL A 9 68.42 11.70 -12.27
C VAL A 9 67.52 12.73 -11.58
N ASN A 10 67.99 13.41 -10.54
CA ASN A 10 67.22 14.47 -9.89
C ASN A 10 66.96 15.63 -10.85
N LYS A 11 67.98 16.06 -11.60
CA LYS A 11 67.84 17.11 -12.62
C LYS A 11 66.81 16.72 -13.69
N LEU A 12 66.87 15.49 -14.20
CA LEU A 12 65.87 14.95 -15.14
C LEU A 12 64.46 14.91 -14.52
N THR A 13 64.33 14.56 -13.25
CA THR A 13 63.04 14.48 -12.54
C THR A 13 62.43 15.88 -12.35
N ASP A 14 63.25 16.86 -12.03
CA ASP A 14 62.84 18.26 -11.88
C ASP A 14 62.43 18.86 -13.23
N GLU A 15 63.22 18.62 -14.30
CA GLU A 15 62.90 19.04 -15.66
C GLU A 15 61.61 18.39 -16.18
N THR A 16 61.41 17.09 -15.91
CA THR A 16 60.19 16.36 -16.28
C THR A 16 58.98 16.87 -15.51
N SER A 17 59.14 17.17 -14.22
CA SER A 17 58.07 17.74 -13.38
C SER A 17 57.68 19.14 -13.83
N ALA A 18 58.65 19.97 -14.23
CA ALA A 18 58.40 21.30 -14.78
C ALA A 18 57.64 21.21 -16.11
N LEU A 19 58.05 20.32 -17.01
CA LEU A 19 57.35 20.08 -18.29
C LEU A 19 55.92 19.56 -18.08
N LEU A 20 55.71 18.67 -17.10
CA LEU A 20 54.37 18.16 -16.79
C LEU A 20 53.44 19.27 -16.26
N GLN A 21 53.96 20.17 -15.42
CA GLN A 21 53.20 21.33 -14.93
C GLN A 21 52.85 22.31 -16.06
N GLU A 22 53.77 22.51 -17.01
CA GLU A 22 53.53 23.36 -18.19
C GLU A 22 52.47 22.73 -19.11
N TYR A 23 52.54 21.41 -19.34
CA TYR A 23 51.54 20.66 -20.09
C TYR A 23 50.15 20.74 -19.44
N VAL A 24 50.06 20.54 -18.11
CA VAL A 24 48.78 20.65 -17.38
C VAL A 24 48.22 22.06 -17.47
N LYS A 25 49.04 23.10 -17.31
CA LYS A 25 48.62 24.50 -17.50
C LYS A 25 48.08 24.74 -18.91
N GLY A 26 48.80 24.28 -19.94
CA GLY A 26 48.36 24.40 -21.34
C GLY A 26 47.03 23.69 -21.58
N ASN A 27 46.86 22.48 -21.05
CA ASN A 27 45.63 21.69 -21.20
C ASN A 27 44.43 22.33 -20.46
N THR A 28 44.65 22.89 -19.27
CA THR A 28 43.61 23.64 -18.55
C THR A 28 43.19 24.90 -19.32
N VAL A 29 44.14 25.63 -19.92
CA VAL A 29 43.83 26.80 -20.76
C VAL A 29 43.02 26.39 -22.00
N LEU A 30 43.36 25.27 -22.64
CA LEU A 30 42.60 24.73 -23.77
C LEU A 30 41.18 24.30 -23.37
N GLN A 31 41.02 23.63 -22.22
CA GLN A 31 39.71 23.23 -21.69
C GLN A 31 38.83 24.45 -21.36
N ASN A 32 39.41 25.48 -20.72
CA ASN A 32 38.71 26.72 -20.43
C ASN A 32 38.31 27.44 -21.71
N SER A 33 39.22 27.53 -22.70
CA SER A 33 38.92 28.15 -24.01
C SER A 33 37.83 27.41 -24.76
N ALA A 34 37.80 26.07 -24.69
CA ALA A 34 36.74 25.25 -25.27
C ALA A 34 35.40 25.43 -24.55
N SER A 35 35.42 25.54 -23.22
CA SER A 35 34.23 25.86 -22.42
C SER A 35 33.68 27.25 -22.76
N ASP A 36 34.54 28.27 -22.86
CA ASP A 36 34.15 29.64 -23.20
C ASP A 36 33.60 29.74 -24.62
N ALA A 37 34.20 28.99 -25.56
CA ALA A 37 33.69 28.88 -26.93
C ALA A 37 32.32 28.18 -26.97
N ALA A 38 32.11 27.11 -26.19
CA ALA A 38 30.83 26.43 -26.07
C ALA A 38 29.75 27.33 -25.44
N SER A 39 30.09 28.08 -24.37
CA SER A 39 29.21 29.07 -23.76
C SER A 39 28.88 30.21 -24.73
N SER A 40 29.85 30.68 -25.51
CA SER A 40 29.64 31.71 -26.53
C SER A 40 28.76 31.22 -27.68
N ALA A 41 28.93 29.97 -28.12
CA ALA A 41 28.07 29.34 -29.12
C ALA A 41 26.63 29.14 -28.60
N ALA A 42 26.46 28.74 -27.34
CA ALA A 42 25.16 28.64 -26.68
C ALA A 42 24.48 30.01 -26.57
N ALA A 43 25.23 31.06 -26.20
CA ALA A 43 24.74 32.43 -26.15
C ALA A 43 24.35 32.97 -27.54
N ALA A 44 25.15 32.67 -28.56
CA ALA A 44 24.83 33.01 -29.95
C ALA A 44 23.57 32.28 -30.43
N LYS A 45 23.40 31.00 -30.09
CA LYS A 45 22.20 30.22 -30.44
C LYS A 45 20.94 30.72 -29.72
N ALA A 46 21.08 31.14 -28.45
CA ALA A 46 20.01 31.80 -27.71
C ALA A 46 19.66 33.17 -28.34
N SER A 47 20.66 33.95 -28.77
CA SER A 47 20.47 35.24 -29.45
C SER A 47 19.81 35.07 -30.83
N GLU A 48 20.19 34.06 -31.60
CA GLU A 48 19.54 33.67 -32.86
C GLU A 48 18.07 33.32 -32.60
N THR A 49 17.81 32.47 -31.59
CA THR A 49 16.44 32.07 -31.20
C THR A 49 15.59 33.26 -30.78
N ASN A 50 16.17 34.18 -29.99
CA ASN A 50 15.50 35.43 -29.60
C ASN A 50 15.24 36.32 -30.81
N SER A 51 16.17 36.40 -31.77
CA SER A 51 16.01 37.20 -33.00
C SER A 51 14.94 36.63 -33.92
N VAL A 52 14.87 35.30 -34.06
CA VAL A 52 13.80 34.60 -34.80
C VAL A 52 12.46 34.79 -34.11
N ASN A 53 12.39 34.67 -32.78
CA ASN A 53 11.18 34.95 -32.01
C ASN A 53 10.74 36.40 -32.18
N GLN A 54 11.65 37.37 -32.14
CA GLN A 54 11.34 38.77 -32.38
C GLN A 54 10.91 39.04 -33.82
N ALA A 55 11.50 38.36 -34.82
CA ALA A 55 11.06 38.44 -36.21
C ALA A 55 9.67 37.83 -36.43
N ASN A 56 9.36 36.72 -35.76
CA ASN A 56 8.04 36.10 -35.76
C ASN A 56 7.01 36.99 -35.05
N ILE A 57 7.36 37.57 -33.90
CA ILE A 57 6.54 38.56 -33.21
C ILE A 57 6.33 39.79 -34.10
N ALA A 58 7.35 40.29 -34.78
CA ALA A 58 7.23 41.41 -35.70
C ALA A 58 6.33 41.07 -36.90
N THR A 59 6.43 39.85 -37.45
CA THR A 59 5.58 39.35 -38.54
C THR A 59 4.13 39.20 -38.08
N GLN A 60 3.92 38.67 -36.88
CA GLN A 60 2.60 38.56 -36.25
C GLN A 60 2.02 39.94 -35.96
N LYS A 61 2.83 40.87 -35.42
CA LYS A 61 2.45 42.27 -35.19
C LYS A 61 2.16 43.01 -36.50
N ALA A 62 2.85 42.70 -37.59
CA ALA A 62 2.56 43.23 -38.91
C ALA A 62 1.25 42.66 -39.48
N ALA A 63 0.97 41.37 -39.26
CA ALA A 63 -0.30 40.76 -39.63
C ALA A 63 -1.47 41.31 -38.79
N GLU A 64 -1.28 41.47 -37.48
CA GLU A 64 -2.21 42.13 -36.56
C GLU A 64 -2.41 43.60 -36.94
N ALA A 65 -1.35 44.31 -37.34
CA ALA A 65 -1.43 45.70 -37.81
C ALA A 65 -2.18 45.79 -39.14
N LYS A 66 -2.02 44.83 -40.05
CA LYS A 66 -2.77 44.75 -41.31
C LYS A 66 -4.24 44.41 -41.08
N ILE A 67 -4.53 43.50 -40.14
CA ILE A 67 -5.91 43.21 -39.70
C ILE A 67 -6.48 44.43 -38.96
N SER A 68 -5.69 45.13 -38.16
CA SER A 68 -6.08 46.38 -37.49
C SER A 68 -6.28 47.53 -38.47
N GLU A 69 -5.53 47.60 -39.55
CA GLU A 69 -5.71 48.54 -40.67
C GLU A 69 -7.00 48.22 -41.42
N GLN A 70 -7.27 46.94 -41.70
CA GLN A 70 -8.52 46.48 -42.32
C GLN A 70 -9.73 46.74 -41.41
N ASN A 71 -9.58 46.51 -40.10
CA ASN A 71 -10.60 46.79 -39.10
C ASN A 71 -10.79 48.29 -38.88
N ALA A 72 -9.71 49.10 -38.88
CA ALA A 72 -9.78 50.55 -38.82
C ALA A 72 -10.39 51.13 -40.10
N ALA A 73 -10.09 50.58 -41.27
CA ALA A 73 -10.74 50.94 -42.52
C ALA A 73 -12.24 50.59 -42.47
N ALA A 74 -12.62 49.42 -41.96
CA ALA A 74 -14.02 49.04 -41.77
C ALA A 74 -14.76 49.94 -40.75
N ILE A 75 -14.07 50.43 -39.72
CA ILE A 75 -14.59 51.39 -38.73
C ILE A 75 -14.70 52.81 -39.33
N VAL A 76 -13.77 53.23 -40.19
CA VAL A 76 -13.69 54.60 -40.75
C VAL A 76 -14.53 54.78 -42.01
N THR A 77 -14.84 53.72 -42.78
CA THR A 77 -15.66 53.81 -44.00
C THR A 77 -17.16 53.55 -43.79
N GLY A 78 -17.64 53.47 -42.55
CA GLY A 78 -19.09 53.44 -42.28
C GLY A 78 -19.81 52.23 -42.89
N GLY A 79 -19.49 51.02 -42.41
CA GLY A 79 -20.39 49.88 -42.55
C GLY A 79 -21.57 50.02 -41.58
N THR A 80 -22.65 50.63 -42.06
CA THR A 80 -24.05 50.63 -41.54
C THR A 80 -24.28 50.09 -40.12
N ALA A 81 -23.79 50.78 -39.10
CA ALA A 81 -24.22 50.58 -37.71
C ALA A 81 -24.95 51.84 -37.24
N THR A 82 -26.27 51.78 -37.31
CA THR A 82 -27.20 52.78 -36.78
C THR A 82 -27.12 52.79 -35.25
N ILE A 83 -26.25 53.62 -34.68
CA ILE A 83 -26.37 54.05 -33.28
C ILE A 83 -26.06 55.54 -33.23
N ASP A 84 -27.07 56.35 -32.92
CA ASP A 84 -26.95 57.80 -32.73
C ASP A 84 -25.90 58.12 -31.66
N PRO A 85 -24.79 58.82 -31.99
CA PRO A 85 -23.77 59.16 -31.02
C PRO A 85 -24.20 60.36 -30.15
N LEU A 86 -24.18 60.18 -28.83
CA LEU A 86 -24.16 61.31 -27.88
C LEU A 86 -22.75 61.93 -27.80
N PRO A 87 -22.60 63.26 -27.74
CA PRO A 87 -21.28 63.92 -27.73
C PRO A 87 -20.42 63.53 -26.51
N GLY A 88 -19.20 63.02 -26.75
CA GLY A 88 -18.15 62.87 -25.73
C GLY A 88 -17.62 61.45 -25.40
N LYS A 89 -17.93 60.40 -26.18
CA LYS A 89 -17.56 59.01 -25.84
C LYS A 89 -16.88 58.18 -26.96
N ILE A 90 -15.83 58.69 -27.60
CA ILE A 90 -14.95 57.86 -28.44
C ILE A 90 -13.67 57.56 -27.66
N PRO A 91 -13.24 56.29 -27.50
CA PRO A 91 -11.98 55.98 -26.84
C PRO A 91 -10.82 56.38 -27.76
N LEU A 92 -10.15 57.47 -27.43
CA LEU A 92 -8.89 57.84 -28.06
C LEU A 92 -7.77 57.07 -27.37
N ALA A 93 -7.08 56.20 -28.10
CA ALA A 93 -5.85 55.58 -27.63
C ALA A 93 -4.83 56.68 -27.30
N ASN A 94 -4.03 56.50 -26.24
CA ASN A 94 -2.96 57.43 -25.91
C ASN A 94 -1.89 57.46 -27.02
N SER A 95 -0.89 58.34 -26.89
CA SER A 95 0.19 58.49 -27.86
C SER A 95 1.05 57.23 -28.10
N GLN A 96 0.81 56.16 -27.35
CA GLN A 96 1.44 54.84 -27.50
C GLN A 96 0.48 53.78 -28.06
N GLY A 97 -0.71 54.16 -28.53
CA GLY A 97 -1.72 53.22 -29.03
C GLY A 97 -2.41 52.40 -27.95
N LYS A 98 -2.29 52.78 -26.67
CA LYS A 98 -2.97 52.09 -25.56
C LYS A 98 -4.27 52.79 -25.20
N ILE A 99 -5.36 52.02 -25.21
CA ILE A 99 -6.65 52.43 -24.63
C ILE A 99 -6.47 52.49 -23.10
N SER A 100 -6.95 53.57 -22.46
CA SER A 100 -6.88 53.72 -20.99
C SER A 100 -7.58 52.53 -20.31
N SER A 101 -7.00 51.99 -19.23
CA SER A 101 -7.51 50.80 -18.51
C SER A 101 -8.94 50.95 -18.00
N GLY A 102 -9.45 52.17 -17.86
CA GLY A 102 -10.85 52.45 -17.53
C GLY A 102 -11.86 52.22 -18.67
N TRP A 103 -11.40 51.84 -19.88
CA TRP A 103 -12.24 51.59 -21.06
C TRP A 103 -12.21 50.13 -21.54
N LEU A 104 -11.38 49.28 -20.95
CA LEU A 104 -11.31 47.84 -21.22
C LEU A 104 -11.99 47.09 -20.08
N THR A 105 -12.82 46.11 -20.40
CA THR A 105 -13.38 45.23 -19.35
C THR A 105 -12.25 44.41 -18.73
N ALA A 106 -12.33 44.09 -17.43
CA ALA A 106 -11.30 43.30 -16.74
C ALA A 106 -11.02 41.95 -17.44
N LEU A 107 -12.02 41.40 -18.16
CA LEU A 107 -11.92 40.18 -18.96
C LEU A 107 -10.93 40.28 -20.14
N ALA A 108 -10.65 41.48 -20.66
CA ALA A 108 -9.65 41.67 -21.71
C ALA A 108 -8.21 41.37 -21.24
N PHE A 109 -7.99 41.27 -19.92
CA PHE A 109 -6.70 40.95 -19.30
C PHE A 109 -6.62 39.52 -18.76
N ALA A 110 -7.69 38.74 -18.89
CA ALA A 110 -7.64 37.32 -18.56
C ALA A 110 -6.74 36.58 -19.54
N ARG A 111 -5.98 35.61 -19.04
CA ARG A 111 -5.14 34.74 -19.89
C ARG A 111 -6.01 33.92 -20.83
N THR A 112 -5.55 33.71 -22.05
CA THR A 112 -6.27 32.97 -23.08
C THR A 112 -6.02 31.46 -22.99
N LYS A 113 -6.76 30.66 -23.77
CA LYS A 113 -6.43 29.24 -24.01
C LYS A 113 -4.98 29.06 -24.50
N ALA A 114 -4.51 29.93 -25.39
CA ALA A 114 -3.14 29.87 -25.90
C ALA A 114 -2.10 30.07 -24.79
N ASP A 115 -2.37 30.98 -23.83
CA ASP A 115 -1.52 31.18 -22.67
C ASP A 115 -1.52 29.95 -21.75
N MET A 116 -2.67 29.30 -21.57
CA MET A 116 -2.79 28.05 -20.83
C MET A 116 -1.95 26.94 -21.48
N ASP A 117 -2.10 26.74 -22.79
CA ASP A 117 -1.37 25.70 -23.54
C ASP A 117 0.14 25.97 -23.57
N ALA A 118 0.55 27.25 -23.70
CA ALA A 118 1.95 27.66 -23.61
C ALA A 118 2.54 27.39 -22.22
N MET A 119 1.78 27.66 -21.15
CA MET A 119 2.18 27.33 -19.78
C MET A 119 2.36 25.80 -19.63
N ARG A 120 1.39 25.01 -20.08
CA ARG A 120 1.46 23.53 -20.03
C ARG A 120 2.67 23.00 -20.80
N ALA A 121 2.91 23.51 -22.01
CA ALA A 121 4.08 23.14 -22.80
C ALA A 121 5.39 23.52 -22.10
N SER A 122 5.44 24.67 -21.42
CA SER A 122 6.61 25.09 -20.65
C SER A 122 6.88 24.15 -19.46
N VAL A 123 5.85 23.78 -18.70
CA VAL A 123 5.94 22.85 -17.57
C VAL A 123 6.34 21.45 -18.05
N ASN A 124 5.70 20.95 -19.11
CA ASN A 124 5.98 19.62 -19.67
C ASN A 124 7.38 19.49 -20.29
N ARG A 125 8.04 20.61 -20.65
CA ARG A 125 9.47 20.58 -21.05
C ARG A 125 10.42 20.33 -19.90
N GLN A 126 10.00 20.64 -18.67
CA GLN A 126 10.82 20.48 -17.46
C GLN A 126 10.47 19.19 -16.72
N CYS A 127 9.23 18.73 -16.82
CA CYS A 127 8.72 17.56 -16.11
C CYS A 127 8.69 16.31 -17.00
N ALA A 128 9.11 15.17 -16.45
CA ALA A 128 8.99 13.86 -17.09
C ALA A 128 7.57 13.28 -17.01
N ALA A 129 6.77 13.72 -16.03
CA ALA A 129 5.39 13.28 -15.80
C ALA A 129 4.62 14.26 -14.90
N SER A 130 3.34 13.98 -14.64
CA SER A 130 2.63 14.53 -13.49
C SER A 130 3.23 13.99 -12.19
N GLY A 131 3.35 14.84 -11.18
CA GLY A 131 4.11 14.54 -9.96
C GLY A 131 4.31 15.74 -9.05
N MET A 132 5.12 15.59 -8.01
CA MET A 132 5.54 16.71 -7.15
C MET A 132 6.60 17.56 -7.83
N ILE A 133 6.34 18.86 -7.97
CA ILE A 133 7.35 19.85 -8.35
C ILE A 133 8.20 20.14 -7.11
N HIS A 134 7.55 20.51 -6.01
CA HIS A 134 8.17 20.66 -4.71
C HIS A 134 7.32 19.90 -3.69
N ALA A 135 7.98 19.10 -2.86
CA ALA A 135 7.29 18.30 -1.87
C ALA A 135 6.63 19.15 -0.78
N GLY A 136 7.15 20.36 -0.53
CA GLY A 136 6.80 21.22 0.60
C GLY A 136 7.65 20.89 1.83
N LYS A 137 7.57 21.75 2.84
CA LYS A 137 8.15 21.46 4.17
C LYS A 137 7.17 20.69 5.04
N HIS A 138 7.65 20.09 6.11
CA HIS A 138 6.85 19.26 7.01
C HIS A 138 7.17 19.55 8.48
N LEU A 139 6.41 18.96 9.39
CA LEU A 139 6.71 18.98 10.82
C LEU A 139 7.36 17.66 11.24
N ASP A 140 8.43 17.74 12.01
CA ASP A 140 9.08 16.58 12.65
C ASP A 140 9.32 16.92 14.12
N SER A 141 8.63 16.21 15.02
CA SER A 141 8.60 16.48 16.46
C SER A 141 8.21 15.22 17.25
N SER A 142 8.01 15.34 18.57
CA SER A 142 7.58 14.19 19.39
C SER A 142 6.21 13.64 18.99
N ASN A 143 5.27 14.50 18.60
CA ASN A 143 3.88 14.13 18.32
C ASN A 143 3.59 14.00 16.82
N TRP A 144 4.48 14.51 15.97
CA TRP A 144 4.31 14.57 14.52
C TRP A 144 5.54 13.99 13.84
N GLY A 145 5.34 13.09 12.89
CA GLY A 145 6.43 12.47 12.16
C GLY A 145 6.28 12.66 10.66
N PRO A 146 7.40 12.84 9.93
CA PRO A 146 7.38 12.79 8.48
C PRO A 146 6.96 11.40 7.99
N ILE A 147 6.05 11.36 7.04
CA ILE A 147 5.86 10.17 6.20
C ILE A 147 7.01 10.11 5.19
N ASN A 148 7.21 11.24 4.53
CA ASN A 148 8.29 11.56 3.59
C ASN A 148 8.40 13.09 3.53
N GLU A 149 9.31 13.60 2.71
CA GLU A 149 9.45 15.04 2.53
C GLU A 149 8.10 15.72 2.20
N GLY A 150 7.81 16.78 2.94
CA GLY A 150 6.63 17.62 2.77
C GLY A 150 5.29 17.04 3.21
N MET A 151 5.23 15.77 3.63
CA MET A 151 4.00 15.12 4.11
C MET A 151 4.21 14.49 5.48
N PHE A 152 3.31 14.78 6.42
CA PHE A 152 3.45 14.35 7.80
C PHE A 152 2.10 14.03 8.45
N ALA A 153 2.18 13.24 9.51
CA ALA A 153 1.01 12.79 10.26
C ALA A 153 1.35 12.60 11.74
N ILE A 154 0.35 12.19 12.52
CA ILE A 154 0.50 11.99 13.97
C ILE A 154 1.42 10.80 14.23
N LYS A 155 2.45 10.99 15.05
CA LYS A 155 3.37 9.92 15.49
C LYS A 155 3.06 9.43 16.91
N ALA A 156 2.57 10.31 17.78
CA ALA A 156 2.18 10.02 19.15
C ALA A 156 1.01 10.92 19.55
N ILE A 157 0.31 10.58 20.65
CA ILE A 157 -0.92 11.23 21.11
C ILE A 157 -0.81 12.76 20.97
N SER A 158 -1.68 13.32 20.13
CA SER A 158 -1.86 14.76 19.98
C SER A 158 -3.32 15.10 20.26
N ALA A 159 -3.64 16.37 20.53
CA ALA A 159 -5.01 16.78 20.81
C ALA A 159 -6.02 16.31 19.74
N SER A 160 -7.26 16.07 20.14
CA SER A 160 -8.39 15.55 19.33
C SER A 160 -8.65 16.28 18.01
N ALA A 161 -8.11 17.48 17.81
CA ALA A 161 -8.23 18.28 16.59
C ALA A 161 -7.53 17.68 15.35
N SER A 162 -6.84 16.54 15.49
CA SER A 162 -6.00 15.95 14.43
C SER A 162 -6.53 14.61 13.88
N ALA A 163 -7.73 14.18 14.30
CA ALA A 163 -8.30 12.89 13.91
C ALA A 163 -8.59 12.80 12.39
N ASN A 164 -8.23 11.67 11.78
CA ASN A 164 -8.46 11.33 10.38
C ASN A 164 -7.84 12.34 9.38
N LEU A 165 -6.63 12.83 9.67
CA LEU A 165 -5.94 13.84 8.86
C LEU A 165 -4.52 13.41 8.46
N ILE A 166 -4.14 13.77 7.23
CA ILE A 166 -2.74 13.88 6.78
C ILE A 166 -2.49 15.33 6.39
N TYR A 167 -1.27 15.81 6.58
CA TYR A 167 -0.90 17.18 6.26
C TYR A 167 0.18 17.24 5.18
N LEU A 168 0.06 18.23 4.30
CA LEU A 168 1.10 18.60 3.33
C LEU A 168 1.48 20.07 3.50
N GLY A 169 2.78 20.35 3.48
CA GLY A 169 3.30 21.71 3.61
C GLY A 169 3.26 22.25 5.05
N ARG A 170 4.22 23.13 5.37
CA ARG A 170 4.35 23.74 6.71
C ARG A 170 5.17 25.02 6.66
N VAL A 171 4.80 26.01 7.49
CA VAL A 171 5.61 27.24 7.73
C VAL A 171 6.23 27.24 9.12
N ALA A 172 5.42 27.06 10.16
CA ALA A 172 5.88 27.12 11.54
C ALA A 172 6.58 25.82 11.95
N SER A 173 7.79 25.92 12.50
CA SER A 173 8.62 24.75 12.86
C SER A 173 8.82 23.79 11.68
N ALA A 174 9.05 24.37 10.49
CA ALA A 174 9.16 23.64 9.24
C ALA A 174 10.54 22.95 9.10
N SER A 175 10.52 21.66 8.80
CA SER A 175 11.66 20.79 8.49
C SER A 175 11.62 20.32 7.03
N GLY A 176 12.75 19.80 6.52
CA GLY A 176 12.89 19.32 5.15
C GLY A 176 13.73 20.21 4.24
N SER A 177 14.16 19.65 3.12
CA SER A 177 15.04 20.27 2.12
C SER A 177 14.31 20.94 0.96
N SER A 178 12.99 20.77 0.84
CA SER A 178 12.16 21.40 -0.20
C SER A 178 12.32 22.92 -0.21
N ASP A 179 12.42 23.48 -1.41
CA ASP A 179 12.59 24.92 -1.64
C ASP A 179 11.36 25.74 -1.21
N THR A 180 10.17 25.14 -1.28
CA THR A 180 8.90 25.77 -0.90
C THR A 180 8.36 25.22 0.43
N ASN A 181 7.58 26.03 1.13
CA ASN A 181 6.88 25.62 2.36
C ASN A 181 5.62 24.79 2.03
N GLU A 182 4.88 25.22 1.01
CA GLU A 182 3.73 24.55 0.42
C GLU A 182 4.15 23.39 -0.49
N ALA A 183 3.28 22.40 -0.62
CA ALA A 183 3.44 21.35 -1.63
C ALA A 183 2.96 21.85 -2.99
N MET A 184 3.74 21.59 -4.03
CA MET A 184 3.45 21.96 -5.41
C MET A 184 3.49 20.74 -6.33
N PHE A 185 2.51 20.62 -7.23
CA PHE A 185 2.33 19.47 -8.11
C PHE A 185 2.21 19.90 -9.56
N ASN A 186 2.69 19.08 -10.49
CA ASN A 186 2.31 19.11 -11.88
C ASN A 186 1.17 18.11 -12.09
N ILE A 187 0.00 18.55 -12.52
CA ILE A 187 -1.12 17.69 -12.92
C ILE A 187 -1.45 18.00 -14.37
N ALA A 188 -1.11 17.10 -15.30
CA ALA A 188 -1.38 17.26 -16.73
C ALA A 188 -0.83 18.57 -17.36
N GLY A 189 0.28 19.09 -16.84
CA GLY A 189 0.88 20.36 -17.25
C GLY A 189 0.43 21.58 -16.43
N PHE A 190 -0.51 21.42 -15.51
CA PHE A 190 -0.96 22.49 -14.60
C PHE A 190 -0.13 22.47 -13.31
N PRO A 191 0.62 23.54 -12.98
CA PRO A 191 1.39 23.64 -11.74
C PRO A 191 0.47 24.10 -10.59
N VAL A 192 0.09 23.19 -9.72
CA VAL A 192 -0.87 23.40 -8.62
C VAL A 192 -0.15 23.58 -7.28
N SER A 193 -0.49 24.63 -6.54
CA SER A 193 -0.01 24.86 -5.16
C SER A 193 -1.09 24.56 -4.13
N LEU A 194 -0.80 23.67 -3.19
CA LEU A 194 -1.74 23.34 -2.10
C LEU A 194 -1.57 24.31 -0.93
N ILE A 195 -2.34 25.39 -0.96
CA ILE A 195 -2.28 26.48 0.02
C ILE A 195 -3.64 26.66 0.70
N GLY A 196 -3.68 26.64 2.03
CA GLY A 196 -4.89 26.94 2.82
C GLY A 196 -6.02 25.92 2.64
N VAL A 197 -5.71 24.71 2.17
CA VAL A 197 -6.71 23.68 1.85
C VAL A 197 -7.20 23.04 3.15
N ASN A 198 -8.50 23.20 3.46
CA ASN A 198 -9.12 22.76 4.72
C ASN A 198 -8.47 23.34 5.99
N THR A 199 -7.68 24.40 5.89
CA THR A 199 -6.99 25.03 7.02
C THR A 199 -6.75 26.51 6.77
N ALA A 200 -6.88 27.35 7.80
CA ALA A 200 -6.56 28.77 7.68
C ALA A 200 -5.03 29.05 7.56
N SER A 201 -4.19 28.03 7.71
CA SER A 201 -2.74 28.14 7.55
C SER A 201 -2.34 28.37 6.10
N THR A 202 -1.60 29.44 5.84
CA THR A 202 -1.36 30.00 4.49
C THR A 202 -0.38 29.22 3.61
N LYS A 203 0.20 28.09 4.05
CA LYS A 203 1.06 27.20 3.24
C LYS A 203 0.88 25.71 3.55
N GLN A 204 -0.21 25.35 4.21
CA GLN A 204 -0.50 23.98 4.58
C GLN A 204 -1.80 23.53 3.91
N ALA A 205 -1.90 22.23 3.65
CA ALA A 205 -3.10 21.53 3.29
C ALA A 205 -3.37 20.41 4.30
N SER A 206 -4.65 20.24 4.67
CA SER A 206 -5.12 19.13 5.49
C SER A 206 -6.01 18.23 4.63
N ILE A 207 -5.66 16.96 4.52
CA ILE A 207 -6.42 15.97 3.76
C ILE A 207 -7.28 15.17 4.72
N LYS A 208 -8.60 15.21 4.53
CA LYS A 208 -9.55 14.54 5.44
C LYS A 208 -9.86 13.13 4.98
N PHE A 209 -9.97 12.22 5.95
CA PHE A 209 -10.34 10.83 5.76
C PHE A 209 -11.71 10.54 6.41
N PRO A 210 -12.48 9.57 5.87
CA PRO A 210 -13.71 9.11 6.49
C PRO A 210 -13.43 8.45 7.85
N GLN A 211 -14.48 8.18 8.62
CA GLN A 211 -14.34 7.48 9.91
C GLN A 211 -13.76 6.07 9.72
N ALA A 212 -13.01 5.60 10.71
CA ALA A 212 -12.45 4.25 10.73
C ALA A 212 -13.56 3.18 10.73
N PRO A 213 -13.30 1.98 10.16
CA PRO A 213 -14.26 0.88 10.19
C PRO A 213 -14.68 0.49 11.61
N ASP A 214 -15.96 0.16 11.77
CA ASP A 214 -16.56 -0.23 13.05
C ASP A 214 -17.32 -1.55 13.00
N GLY A 215 -17.13 -2.32 11.91
CA GLY A 215 -17.74 -3.64 11.73
C GLY A 215 -19.21 -3.60 11.32
N THR A 216 -19.73 -2.43 10.91
CA THR A 216 -21.14 -2.27 10.49
C THR A 216 -21.33 -2.22 8.97
N ASP A 217 -20.25 -1.99 8.23
CA ASP A 217 -20.23 -2.01 6.77
C ASP A 217 -19.98 -3.43 6.25
N ILE A 218 -20.77 -3.83 5.25
CA ILE A 218 -20.57 -5.07 4.50
C ILE A 218 -20.27 -4.78 3.04
N TYR A 219 -19.42 -5.60 2.45
CA TYR A 219 -19.03 -5.58 1.04
C TYR A 219 -19.38 -6.91 0.39
N ASP A 220 -19.95 -6.87 -0.81
CA ASP A 220 -20.19 -8.04 -1.63
C ASP A 220 -19.50 -7.88 -2.99
N SER A 221 -18.52 -8.75 -3.26
CA SER A 221 -17.75 -8.76 -4.51
C SER A 221 -18.57 -9.19 -5.73
N SER A 222 -19.80 -9.69 -5.56
CA SER A 222 -20.77 -9.83 -6.66
C SER A 222 -21.40 -8.50 -7.08
N GLY A 223 -21.21 -7.46 -6.27
CA GLY A 223 -21.78 -6.11 -6.37
C GLY A 223 -23.28 -6.01 -6.12
N ASN A 224 -23.90 -7.06 -5.60
CA ASN A 224 -25.31 -7.07 -5.24
C ASN A 224 -25.52 -7.52 -3.79
N CYS A 225 -24.92 -6.76 -2.89
CA CYS A 225 -24.95 -7.00 -1.45
C CYS A 225 -26.38 -7.18 -0.98
N ARG A 226 -26.69 -8.40 -0.52
CA ARG A 226 -28.01 -8.85 -0.06
C ARG A 226 -29.18 -8.57 -1.01
N GLY A 227 -28.95 -8.26 -2.29
CA GLY A 227 -30.00 -7.99 -3.28
C GLY A 227 -30.39 -6.54 -3.45
N THR A 228 -29.62 -5.62 -2.87
CA THR A 228 -29.90 -4.18 -2.92
C THR A 228 -29.55 -3.54 -4.26
N GLY A 229 -28.87 -4.27 -5.16
CA GLY A 229 -28.28 -3.73 -6.38
C GLY A 229 -27.03 -2.88 -6.13
N LYS A 230 -26.50 -2.88 -4.90
CA LYS A 230 -25.31 -2.12 -4.51
C LYS A 230 -24.20 -3.07 -4.03
N PRO A 231 -22.92 -2.70 -4.21
CA PRO A 231 -21.80 -3.52 -3.75
C PRO A 231 -21.54 -3.44 -2.24
N THR A 232 -22.02 -2.40 -1.58
CA THR A 232 -21.77 -2.14 -0.15
C THR A 232 -23.06 -1.76 0.55
N LEU A 233 -23.17 -2.06 1.84
CA LEU A 233 -24.28 -1.65 2.68
C LEU A 233 -23.78 -1.24 4.08
N ASN A 234 -24.18 -0.05 4.55
CA ASN A 234 -23.94 0.36 5.94
C ASN A 234 -25.19 0.05 6.77
N LEU A 235 -25.12 -0.94 7.67
CA LEU A 235 -26.31 -1.43 8.37
C LEU A 235 -26.88 -0.47 9.44
N LEU A 236 -26.17 0.61 9.77
CA LEU A 236 -26.66 1.67 10.65
C LEU A 236 -27.52 2.72 9.93
N THR A 237 -27.31 2.89 8.62
CA THR A 237 -27.94 3.97 7.85
C THR A 237 -28.77 3.46 6.69
N GLU A 238 -28.58 2.21 6.28
CA GLU A 238 -29.27 1.57 5.17
C GLU A 238 -30.00 0.31 5.64
N VAL A 239 -31.16 0.03 5.03
CA VAL A 239 -32.02 -1.09 5.39
C VAL A 239 -31.32 -2.41 5.09
N ASP A 240 -31.26 -3.31 6.09
CA ASP A 240 -30.87 -4.70 5.88
C ASP A 240 -32.04 -5.45 5.24
N PRO A 241 -31.99 -5.90 3.97
CA PRO A 241 -33.10 -6.58 3.32
C PRO A 241 -33.56 -7.83 4.07
N LYS A 242 -32.66 -8.44 4.84
CA LYS A 242 -32.95 -9.59 5.69
C LYS A 242 -33.94 -9.21 6.80
N TYR A 243 -33.78 -8.08 7.46
CA TYR A 243 -34.65 -7.64 8.56
C TYR A 243 -35.78 -6.69 8.14
N GLY A 244 -35.61 -5.97 7.03
CA GLY A 244 -36.58 -5.00 6.52
C GLY A 244 -36.48 -3.61 7.16
N ASP A 245 -35.49 -3.37 8.02
CA ASP A 245 -35.24 -2.11 8.72
C ASP A 245 -33.73 -1.78 8.80
N VAL A 246 -33.41 -0.56 9.24
CA VAL A 246 -32.05 -0.17 9.65
C VAL A 246 -31.78 -0.70 11.07
N ALA A 247 -30.53 -1.03 11.38
CA ALA A 247 -30.21 -1.46 12.74
C ALA A 247 -30.39 -0.31 13.75
N PRO A 248 -31.01 -0.55 14.92
CA PRO A 248 -31.27 0.48 15.93
C PRO A 248 -30.00 0.99 16.63
N ASN A 249 -28.89 0.25 16.60
CA ASN A 249 -27.62 0.63 17.22
C ASN A 249 -26.43 -0.14 16.62
N VAL A 250 -25.22 0.25 17.01
CA VAL A 250 -23.95 -0.33 16.50
C VAL A 250 -23.85 -1.82 16.78
N ASN A 251 -24.20 -2.29 17.99
CA ASN A 251 -24.09 -3.71 18.32
C ASN A 251 -25.03 -4.57 17.49
N GLU A 252 -26.24 -4.08 17.23
CA GLU A 252 -27.19 -4.76 16.35
C GLU A 252 -26.68 -4.75 14.90
N ALA A 253 -26.18 -3.61 14.40
CA ALA A 253 -25.57 -3.54 13.06
C ALA A 253 -24.40 -4.52 12.91
N VAL A 254 -23.50 -4.58 13.89
CA VAL A 254 -22.38 -5.54 13.92
C VAL A 254 -22.91 -6.97 13.91
N ALA A 255 -23.88 -7.31 14.76
CA ALA A 255 -24.45 -8.65 14.79
C ALA A 255 -25.05 -9.04 13.43
N ARG A 256 -25.81 -8.13 12.80
CA ARG A 256 -26.40 -8.31 11.46
C ARG A 256 -25.36 -8.43 10.35
N ALA A 257 -24.24 -7.73 10.44
CA ALA A 257 -23.14 -7.80 9.49
C ALA A 257 -22.48 -9.18 9.53
N PHE A 258 -22.10 -9.63 10.72
CA PHE A 258 -21.33 -10.85 10.89
C PHE A 258 -22.13 -12.15 10.69
N GLU A 259 -23.43 -12.18 10.96
CA GLU A 259 -24.24 -13.40 10.80
C GLU A 259 -24.61 -13.72 9.32
N GLY A 260 -24.39 -12.79 8.39
CA GLY A 260 -24.68 -12.93 6.96
C GLY A 260 -26.18 -13.01 6.64
N ALA A 261 -26.58 -14.04 5.92
CA ALA A 261 -27.96 -14.35 5.53
C ALA A 261 -28.81 -14.97 6.66
N ALA A 262 -28.20 -15.48 7.74
CA ALA A 262 -28.91 -15.98 8.91
C ALA A 262 -29.45 -14.82 9.76
N LYS A 263 -30.58 -15.00 10.43
CA LYS A 263 -31.13 -14.06 11.41
C LYS A 263 -30.90 -14.57 12.82
N ASN A 264 -30.45 -13.68 13.70
CA ASN A 264 -30.25 -13.99 15.12
C ASN A 264 -29.37 -15.24 15.32
N ALA A 265 -28.30 -15.37 14.53
CA ALA A 265 -27.42 -16.53 14.60
C ALA A 265 -26.71 -16.61 15.96
N ASP A 266 -26.46 -15.46 16.59
CA ASP A 266 -25.82 -15.34 17.88
C ASP A 266 -26.79 -15.39 19.08
N LEU A 267 -28.07 -15.75 18.87
CA LEU A 267 -29.11 -15.87 19.91
C LEU A 267 -29.29 -14.61 20.78
N ARG A 268 -28.91 -13.41 20.30
CA ARG A 268 -29.08 -12.16 21.05
C ARG A 268 -30.54 -11.83 21.36
N ASN A 269 -31.48 -12.37 20.59
CA ASN A 269 -32.93 -12.28 20.82
C ASN A 269 -33.53 -13.62 21.31
N GLY A 270 -32.73 -14.47 21.98
CA GLY A 270 -33.13 -15.82 22.36
C GLY A 270 -33.44 -16.69 21.13
N LEU A 271 -34.47 -17.52 21.23
CA LEU A 271 -34.93 -18.39 20.13
C LEU A 271 -35.80 -17.66 19.09
N ASP A 272 -36.03 -16.35 19.22
CA ASP A 272 -36.76 -15.61 18.19
C ASP A 272 -35.98 -15.64 16.86
N GLY A 273 -36.68 -15.89 15.76
CA GLY A 273 -36.04 -16.13 14.46
C GLY A 273 -35.39 -17.50 14.29
N TRP A 274 -35.56 -18.45 15.21
CA TRP A 274 -35.19 -19.86 15.01
C TRP A 274 -36.41 -20.74 14.72
N SER A 275 -36.23 -21.67 13.78
CA SER A 275 -37.24 -22.66 13.39
C SER A 275 -36.75 -24.07 13.71
N LYS A 276 -37.68 -25.00 13.92
CA LYS A 276 -37.38 -26.42 14.22
C LYS A 276 -38.29 -27.36 13.44
N SER A 277 -37.83 -28.60 13.23
CA SER A 277 -38.70 -29.68 12.72
C SER A 277 -39.71 -30.12 13.77
N SER A 278 -40.78 -30.79 13.31
CA SER A 278 -41.73 -31.47 14.21
C SER A 278 -40.98 -32.42 15.14
N GLY A 279 -41.35 -32.44 16.42
CA GLY A 279 -40.73 -33.31 17.43
C GLY A 279 -39.35 -32.86 17.93
N THR A 280 -38.82 -31.73 17.46
CA THR A 280 -37.57 -31.18 17.97
C THR A 280 -37.82 -30.21 19.13
N THR A 281 -36.95 -30.21 20.13
CA THR A 281 -36.87 -29.21 21.21
C THR A 281 -35.61 -28.38 21.02
N LEU A 282 -35.76 -27.06 21.14
CA LEU A 282 -34.64 -26.11 21.11
C LEU A 282 -34.49 -25.51 22.50
N SER A 283 -33.25 -25.37 22.95
CA SER A 283 -32.90 -24.66 24.18
C SER A 283 -31.84 -23.60 23.89
N ASP A 284 -32.04 -22.40 24.44
CA ASP A 284 -30.99 -21.39 24.51
C ASP A 284 -30.20 -21.66 25.79
N ILE A 285 -28.98 -22.17 25.62
CA ILE A 285 -28.09 -22.54 26.73
C ILE A 285 -27.31 -21.31 27.24
N GLY A 286 -27.50 -20.15 26.61
CA GLY A 286 -26.69 -18.96 26.83
C GLY A 286 -25.35 -19.05 26.11
N ASN A 287 -24.58 -17.96 26.14
CA ASN A 287 -23.28 -17.87 25.44
C ASN A 287 -23.35 -18.25 23.95
N LYS A 288 -24.49 -17.94 23.31
CA LYS A 288 -24.77 -18.21 21.89
C LYS A 288 -24.82 -19.69 21.54
N VAL A 289 -25.11 -20.54 22.52
CA VAL A 289 -25.19 -21.98 22.34
C VAL A 289 -26.66 -22.40 22.21
N ILE A 290 -26.97 -23.06 21.09
CA ILE A 290 -28.26 -23.71 20.89
C ILE A 290 -28.14 -25.20 21.20
N GLY A 291 -29.02 -25.70 22.06
CA GLY A 291 -29.25 -27.14 22.25
C GLY A 291 -30.31 -27.62 21.26
N VAL A 292 -30.01 -28.68 20.53
CA VAL A 292 -30.93 -29.31 19.57
C VAL A 292 -31.17 -30.75 19.99
N GLU A 293 -32.41 -31.08 20.31
CA GLU A 293 -32.83 -32.42 20.72
C GLU A 293 -34.03 -32.88 19.88
N GLY A 294 -33.97 -34.07 19.30
CA GLY A 294 -35.11 -34.70 18.63
C GLY A 294 -35.78 -35.74 19.53
N ASP A 295 -37.11 -35.75 19.60
CA ASP A 295 -37.88 -36.86 20.20
C ASP A 295 -37.73 -38.18 19.39
N SER A 296 -37.30 -38.05 18.14
CA SER A 296 -37.02 -39.10 17.18
C SER A 296 -35.74 -38.78 16.40
N VAL A 297 -35.26 -39.74 15.60
CA VAL A 297 -34.10 -39.58 14.73
C VAL A 297 -34.35 -38.42 13.76
N TRP A 298 -33.35 -37.54 13.58
CA TRP A 298 -33.38 -36.36 12.69
C TRP A 298 -34.04 -35.09 13.26
N GLY A 299 -33.81 -34.80 14.55
CA GLY A 299 -34.12 -33.48 15.10
C GLY A 299 -33.33 -32.38 14.38
N SER A 300 -33.98 -31.26 14.06
CA SER A 300 -33.34 -30.17 13.30
C SER A 300 -33.73 -28.78 13.78
N ALA A 301 -32.75 -27.88 13.76
CA ALA A 301 -32.87 -26.48 14.10
C ALA A 301 -32.27 -25.61 12.99
N ARG A 302 -32.89 -24.48 12.67
CA ARG A 302 -32.30 -23.51 11.75
C ARG A 302 -32.58 -22.08 12.19
N ALA A 303 -31.57 -21.23 12.10
CA ALA A 303 -31.80 -19.81 12.06
C ALA A 303 -32.60 -19.48 10.79
N ASN A 304 -33.61 -18.62 10.91
CA ASN A 304 -34.32 -18.11 9.75
C ASN A 304 -33.30 -17.43 8.83
N GLN A 305 -33.32 -17.79 7.56
CA GLN A 305 -32.28 -17.43 6.62
C GLN A 305 -32.87 -17.02 5.28
N VAL A 306 -32.21 -16.10 4.60
CA VAL A 306 -32.62 -15.63 3.27
C VAL A 306 -31.55 -16.05 2.26
N LEU A 307 -31.71 -17.27 1.73
CA LEU A 307 -30.82 -17.83 0.71
C LEU A 307 -31.36 -17.55 -0.68
N LYS A 308 -30.47 -17.25 -1.62
CA LYS A 308 -30.81 -16.95 -3.02
C LYS A 308 -30.39 -18.09 -3.93
N ALA A 309 -31.30 -18.49 -4.81
CA ALA A 309 -31.02 -19.49 -5.82
C ALA A 309 -29.81 -19.08 -6.70
N GLY A 310 -28.93 -20.03 -6.98
CA GLY A 310 -27.72 -19.84 -7.79
C GLY A 310 -26.54 -19.20 -7.06
N VAL A 311 -26.68 -18.78 -5.80
CA VAL A 311 -25.59 -18.16 -5.03
C VAL A 311 -24.84 -19.22 -4.23
N LYS A 312 -23.50 -19.14 -4.24
CA LYS A 312 -22.63 -19.97 -3.40
C LYS A 312 -22.46 -19.32 -2.03
N TYR A 313 -22.71 -20.11 -0.99
CA TYR A 313 -22.64 -19.72 0.41
C TYR A 313 -21.53 -20.47 1.13
N GLU A 314 -21.08 -19.85 2.22
CA GLU A 314 -20.26 -20.44 3.27
C GLU A 314 -21.05 -20.41 4.58
N ILE A 315 -21.07 -21.54 5.29
CA ILE A 315 -21.57 -21.66 6.65
C ILE A 315 -20.40 -21.96 7.59
N SER A 316 -20.31 -21.21 8.68
CA SER A 316 -19.42 -21.51 9.80
C SER A 316 -20.25 -21.84 11.04
N PHE A 317 -19.94 -22.98 11.67
CA PHE A 317 -20.55 -23.39 12.92
C PHE A 317 -19.54 -24.11 13.81
N GLU A 318 -19.81 -24.15 15.11
CA GLU A 318 -19.09 -24.95 16.08
C GLU A 318 -20.01 -26.05 16.61
N LEU A 319 -19.49 -27.25 16.70
CA LEU A 319 -20.07 -28.34 17.48
C LEU A 319 -19.31 -28.38 18.81
N LEU A 320 -19.95 -28.00 19.91
CA LEU A 320 -19.30 -27.87 21.21
C LEU A 320 -19.24 -29.20 21.96
N ASP A 321 -20.30 -29.98 21.85
CA ASP A 321 -20.40 -31.34 22.36
C ASP A 321 -21.43 -32.10 21.52
N THR A 322 -21.14 -33.37 21.25
CA THR A 322 -22.06 -34.26 20.56
C THR A 322 -23.17 -34.75 21.50
N GLY A 323 -23.01 -34.64 22.83
CA GLY A 323 -23.96 -35.21 23.78
C GLY A 323 -24.17 -36.71 23.55
N GLU A 324 -23.08 -37.40 23.18
CA GLU A 324 -23.06 -38.81 22.78
C GLU A 324 -23.82 -39.14 21.48
N VAL A 325 -24.17 -38.16 20.65
CA VAL A 325 -24.84 -38.35 19.35
C VAL A 325 -23.83 -38.84 18.29
N VAL A 326 -24.17 -39.90 17.56
CA VAL A 326 -23.32 -40.46 16.49
C VAL A 326 -23.31 -39.58 15.24
N GLY A 327 -24.37 -38.80 15.00
CA GLY A 327 -24.48 -37.89 13.84
C GLY A 327 -25.03 -36.51 14.21
N ALA A 328 -24.18 -35.62 14.69
CA ALA A 328 -24.47 -34.20 14.92
C ALA A 328 -23.71 -33.34 13.89
N GLY A 329 -24.36 -32.36 13.27
CA GLY A 329 -23.74 -31.55 12.22
C GLY A 329 -24.73 -30.69 11.47
N ILE A 330 -24.58 -30.61 10.15
CA ILE A 330 -25.47 -29.83 9.28
C ILE A 330 -26.12 -30.67 8.19
N SER A 331 -27.30 -30.24 7.77
CA SER A 331 -28.06 -30.81 6.67
C SER A 331 -28.57 -29.73 5.74
N SER A 332 -28.60 -30.05 4.45
CA SER A 332 -29.14 -29.21 3.41
C SER A 332 -30.52 -29.70 2.96
N TYR A 333 -31.47 -28.79 2.77
CA TYR A 333 -32.82 -29.08 2.28
C TYR A 333 -33.21 -28.10 1.15
N GLY A 334 -34.25 -28.45 0.39
CA GLY A 334 -34.80 -27.56 -0.64
C GLY A 334 -33.94 -27.41 -1.90
N GLY A 335 -33.09 -28.40 -2.21
CA GLY A 335 -32.36 -28.50 -3.49
C GLY A 335 -30.92 -27.96 -3.49
N ILE A 336 -30.28 -27.79 -2.33
CA ILE A 336 -28.86 -27.40 -2.25
C ILE A 336 -27.97 -28.36 -3.05
N THR A 337 -27.02 -27.80 -3.79
CA THR A 337 -26.03 -28.56 -4.57
C THR A 337 -24.63 -28.33 -4.01
N ASP A 338 -23.84 -29.41 -3.98
CA ASP A 338 -22.40 -29.38 -3.66
C ASP A 338 -22.06 -28.87 -2.25
N LEU A 339 -22.70 -29.42 -1.21
CA LEU A 339 -22.22 -29.20 0.16
C LEU A 339 -20.82 -29.81 0.32
N GLN A 340 -19.82 -28.99 0.68
CA GLN A 340 -18.44 -29.41 0.84
C GLN A 340 -17.82 -28.82 2.12
N PRO A 341 -17.14 -29.63 2.96
CA PRO A 341 -17.08 -31.10 2.89
C PRO A 341 -18.45 -31.74 3.11
N SER A 342 -18.65 -32.96 2.62
CA SER A 342 -19.84 -33.77 2.91
C SER A 342 -19.48 -35.18 3.35
N THR A 343 -20.31 -35.73 4.22
CA THR A 343 -20.25 -37.14 4.67
C THR A 343 -21.26 -38.03 3.96
N SER A 344 -22.05 -37.50 3.02
CA SER A 344 -23.01 -38.29 2.24
C SER A 344 -22.65 -38.30 0.77
N SER A 345 -22.91 -39.42 0.08
CA SER A 345 -22.70 -39.53 -1.37
C SER A 345 -23.59 -38.59 -2.20
N SER A 346 -24.68 -38.10 -1.58
CA SER A 346 -25.60 -37.11 -2.14
C SER A 346 -25.17 -35.66 -1.91
N ASN A 347 -24.08 -35.40 -1.19
CA ASN A 347 -23.65 -34.06 -0.76
C ASN A 347 -24.74 -33.26 -0.04
N THR A 348 -25.50 -33.89 0.86
CA THR A 348 -26.64 -33.26 1.56
C THR A 348 -26.46 -33.15 3.08
N TYR A 349 -25.43 -33.78 3.65
CA TYR A 349 -25.14 -33.73 5.08
C TYR A 349 -23.64 -33.67 5.34
N PHE A 350 -23.25 -33.05 6.45
CA PHE A 350 -21.88 -33.09 6.96
C PHE A 350 -21.89 -33.39 8.46
N TYR A 351 -21.30 -34.52 8.83
CA TYR A 351 -21.06 -34.93 10.21
C TYR A 351 -19.57 -34.80 10.54
N PRO A 352 -19.18 -33.80 11.34
CA PRO A 352 -17.80 -33.72 11.81
C PRO A 352 -17.42 -34.84 12.79
N TYR A 353 -18.38 -35.50 13.44
CA TYR A 353 -18.23 -36.54 14.49
C TYR A 353 -17.48 -36.13 15.76
N ILE A 354 -16.70 -35.06 15.72
CA ILE A 354 -15.94 -34.52 16.84
C ILE A 354 -16.33 -33.07 17.10
N ALA A 355 -16.22 -32.64 18.35
CA ALA A 355 -16.35 -31.23 18.69
C ALA A 355 -15.28 -30.40 17.97
N GLY A 356 -15.63 -29.20 17.51
CA GLY A 356 -14.74 -28.34 16.74
C GLY A 356 -15.46 -27.28 15.94
N SER A 357 -14.69 -26.43 15.27
CA SER A 357 -15.16 -25.40 14.36
C SER A 357 -15.09 -25.91 12.92
N TYR A 358 -16.17 -25.71 12.16
CA TYR A 358 -16.29 -26.23 10.82
C TYR A 358 -16.77 -25.13 9.87
N VAL A 359 -16.19 -25.14 8.67
CA VAL A 359 -16.61 -24.31 7.55
C VAL A 359 -17.02 -25.22 6.41
N CYS A 360 -18.24 -25.02 5.90
CA CYS A 360 -18.74 -25.74 4.73
C CYS A 360 -19.20 -24.74 3.66
N THR A 361 -19.05 -25.09 2.40
CA THR A 361 -19.59 -24.31 1.28
C THR A 361 -20.70 -25.08 0.56
N PHE A 362 -21.65 -24.37 -0.04
CA PHE A 362 -22.75 -24.98 -0.79
C PHE A 362 -23.37 -23.97 -1.76
N THR A 363 -24.07 -24.44 -2.80
CA THR A 363 -24.84 -23.58 -3.71
C THR A 363 -26.33 -23.73 -3.46
N ALA A 364 -27.01 -22.62 -3.17
CA ALA A 364 -28.44 -22.60 -2.86
C ALA A 364 -29.30 -22.68 -4.14
N THR A 365 -30.47 -23.31 -4.04
CA THR A 365 -31.54 -23.30 -5.03
C THR A 365 -32.79 -22.60 -4.49
N GLU A 366 -33.85 -22.53 -5.29
CA GLU A 366 -35.12 -21.98 -4.83
C GLU A 366 -35.69 -22.80 -3.66
N GLY A 367 -36.03 -22.11 -2.56
CA GLY A 367 -36.52 -22.76 -1.33
C GLY A 367 -35.46 -23.45 -0.48
N ALA A 368 -34.16 -23.32 -0.82
CA ALA A 368 -33.07 -23.93 -0.08
C ALA A 368 -32.95 -23.41 1.36
N TYR A 369 -32.59 -24.30 2.29
CA TYR A 369 -32.23 -23.95 3.66
C TYR A 369 -31.23 -24.96 4.25
N ILE A 370 -30.34 -24.49 5.14
CA ILE A 370 -29.46 -25.33 5.95
C ILE A 370 -30.03 -25.44 7.38
N SER A 371 -29.96 -26.62 7.98
CA SER A 371 -30.29 -26.85 9.39
C SER A 371 -29.11 -27.47 10.13
N LEU A 372 -28.97 -27.13 11.41
CA LEU A 372 -28.25 -27.92 12.39
C LEU A 372 -29.07 -29.18 12.69
N ILE A 373 -28.43 -30.34 12.77
CA ILE A 373 -29.13 -31.61 12.95
C ILE A 373 -28.52 -32.51 14.01
N VAL A 374 -29.40 -33.32 14.60
CA VAL A 374 -29.06 -34.46 15.46
C VAL A 374 -29.74 -35.72 14.95
N LYS A 375 -28.96 -36.79 14.77
CA LYS A 375 -29.44 -38.07 14.23
C LYS A 375 -29.99 -39.01 15.29
N ASP A 376 -29.66 -38.83 16.57
CA ASP A 376 -30.09 -39.76 17.62
C ASP A 376 -31.29 -39.20 18.39
N ALA A 377 -32.27 -40.06 18.68
CA ALA A 377 -33.46 -39.69 19.45
C ALA A 377 -33.11 -39.48 20.93
N LEU A 378 -33.76 -38.51 21.57
CA LEU A 378 -33.65 -38.17 22.99
C LEU A 378 -32.24 -37.82 23.45
N LYS A 379 -31.41 -37.32 22.51
CA LYS A 379 -30.06 -36.81 22.77
C LYS A 379 -29.95 -35.38 22.28
N VAL A 380 -29.19 -34.57 23.01
CA VAL A 380 -28.97 -33.15 22.71
C VAL A 380 -27.55 -32.94 22.18
N ALA A 381 -27.42 -32.20 21.07
CA ALA A 381 -26.12 -31.67 20.66
C ALA A 381 -26.10 -30.15 20.81
N HIS A 382 -24.94 -29.60 21.15
CA HIS A 382 -24.75 -28.18 21.39
C HIS A 382 -23.97 -27.54 20.26
N PHE A 383 -24.57 -26.51 19.66
CA PHE A 383 -23.98 -25.81 18.52
C PHE A 383 -23.82 -24.32 18.79
N ARG A 384 -22.85 -23.71 18.13
CA ARG A 384 -22.82 -22.26 17.87
C ARG A 384 -22.88 -22.04 16.37
N LEU A 385 -23.84 -21.25 15.90
CA LEU A 385 -23.86 -20.83 14.49
C LEU A 385 -23.15 -19.48 14.39
N ASN A 386 -22.02 -19.44 13.68
CA ASN A 386 -21.25 -18.21 13.52
C ASN A 386 -21.85 -17.35 12.41
N TYR A 387 -22.05 -17.93 11.23
CA TYR A 387 -22.66 -17.25 10.10
C TYR A 387 -23.10 -18.20 9.00
N ILE A 388 -24.00 -17.70 8.15
CA ILE A 388 -24.25 -18.25 6.80
C ILE A 388 -24.17 -17.07 5.86
N ARG A 389 -23.19 -16.98 4.98
CA ARG A 389 -23.00 -15.79 4.11
C ARG A 389 -22.67 -16.18 2.67
N PRO A 390 -23.01 -15.36 1.66
CA PRO A 390 -22.44 -15.54 0.33
C PRO A 390 -20.91 -15.55 0.42
N ILE A 391 -20.23 -16.41 -0.35
CA ILE A 391 -18.74 -16.43 -0.35
C ILE A 391 -18.13 -15.12 -0.85
N THR A 392 -18.95 -14.29 -1.51
CA THR A 392 -18.58 -12.97 -2.02
C THR A 392 -18.78 -11.85 -1.00
N GLU A 393 -19.49 -12.11 0.11
CA GLU A 393 -19.81 -11.14 1.17
C GLU A 393 -18.79 -11.19 2.31
N GLU A 394 -18.29 -10.01 2.70
CA GLU A 394 -17.42 -9.83 3.86
C GLU A 394 -17.80 -8.60 4.68
N VAL A 395 -17.44 -8.63 5.97
CA VAL A 395 -17.54 -7.46 6.85
C VAL A 395 -16.26 -6.63 6.71
N VAL A 396 -16.42 -5.33 6.54
CA VAL A 396 -15.29 -4.42 6.31
C VAL A 396 -14.61 -4.09 7.63
N THR A 397 -13.41 -4.64 7.84
CA THR A 397 -12.63 -4.53 9.09
C THR A 397 -11.16 -4.15 8.86
N GLU A 398 -10.66 -4.33 7.64
CA GLU A 398 -9.28 -4.15 7.19
C GLU A 398 -9.26 -3.23 5.95
N ARG A 399 -10.00 -2.11 6.04
CA ARG A 399 -10.21 -1.17 4.94
C ARG A 399 -8.94 -0.40 4.61
N VAL A 400 -8.61 -0.30 3.33
CA VAL A 400 -7.58 0.61 2.81
C VAL A 400 -8.27 1.78 2.13
N ASP A 401 -7.94 3.01 2.52
CA ASP A 401 -8.47 4.22 1.89
C ASP A 401 -7.47 4.77 0.86
N LEU A 402 -7.99 5.26 -0.28
CA LEU A 402 -7.22 5.91 -1.32
C LEU A 402 -7.34 7.42 -1.18
N SER A 403 -6.23 8.14 -1.25
CA SER A 403 -6.22 9.60 -1.26
C SER A 403 -5.49 10.15 -2.47
N GLY A 404 -6.01 11.24 -3.04
CA GLY A 404 -5.48 11.87 -4.24
C GLY A 404 -5.93 13.31 -4.42
N LEU A 405 -5.45 13.93 -5.50
CA LEU A 405 -5.87 15.24 -5.98
C LEU A 405 -6.68 15.06 -7.25
N GLU A 406 -7.90 15.58 -7.26
CA GLU A 406 -8.71 15.67 -8.48
C GLU A 406 -8.57 17.09 -9.03
N GLY A 407 -8.01 17.21 -10.24
CA GLY A 407 -7.84 18.46 -10.97
C GLY A 407 -8.78 18.51 -12.16
N TYR A 408 -9.54 19.58 -12.34
CA TYR A 408 -10.53 19.68 -13.40
C TYR A 408 -10.78 21.13 -13.83
N LEU A 409 -11.14 21.33 -15.09
CA LEU A 409 -11.53 22.64 -15.61
C LEU A 409 -13.03 22.88 -15.41
N GLU A 410 -13.42 24.06 -14.90
CA GLU A 410 -14.82 24.44 -14.73
C GLU A 410 -15.08 25.87 -15.20
N GLU A 411 -16.20 26.08 -15.89
CA GLU A 411 -16.71 27.39 -16.28
C GLU A 411 -17.23 28.16 -15.06
N ILE A 412 -16.81 29.42 -14.94
CA ILE A 412 -17.32 30.37 -13.94
C ILE A 412 -18.51 31.08 -14.57
N THR A 413 -19.69 30.91 -13.95
CA THR A 413 -20.95 31.47 -14.46
C THR A 413 -21.62 32.34 -13.40
N PRO A 414 -22.57 33.21 -13.76
CA PRO A 414 -23.31 34.01 -12.77
C PRO A 414 -23.99 33.16 -11.67
N ALA A 415 -24.40 31.93 -12.01
CA ALA A 415 -25.01 30.99 -11.07
C ALA A 415 -23.97 30.19 -10.23
N LYS A 416 -22.72 30.11 -10.70
CA LYS A 416 -21.59 29.46 -10.02
C LYS A 416 -20.40 30.43 -9.99
N PRO A 417 -20.51 31.59 -9.29
CA PRO A 417 -19.68 32.75 -9.57
C PRO A 417 -18.33 32.76 -8.85
N TYR A 418 -18.03 31.73 -8.05
CA TYR A 418 -16.83 31.75 -7.23
C TYR A 418 -15.55 31.47 -8.01
N ILE A 419 -14.56 32.34 -7.84
CA ILE A 419 -13.15 32.12 -8.20
C ILE A 419 -12.41 31.70 -6.94
N TYR A 420 -11.77 30.53 -6.96
CA TYR A 420 -11.06 30.02 -5.80
C TYR A 420 -9.57 30.38 -5.85
N PRO A 421 -8.97 30.90 -4.76
CA PRO A 421 -7.54 31.14 -4.70
C PRO A 421 -6.74 29.89 -5.04
N TYR A 422 -5.81 30.03 -5.98
CA TYR A 422 -4.95 28.94 -6.46
C TYR A 422 -5.69 27.74 -7.08
N GLY A 423 -6.97 27.91 -7.44
CA GLY A 423 -7.84 26.84 -7.93
C GLY A 423 -8.33 25.88 -6.82
N GLY A 424 -7.91 26.05 -5.56
CA GLY A 424 -8.26 25.15 -4.48
C GLY A 424 -9.67 25.40 -3.94
N ILE A 425 -10.64 24.55 -4.30
CA ILE A 425 -12.05 24.77 -3.88
C ILE A 425 -12.24 24.69 -2.36
N ASN A 426 -11.33 24.04 -1.65
CA ASN A 426 -11.35 23.91 -0.19
C ASN A 426 -10.48 24.96 0.53
N ASN A 427 -10.05 26.02 -0.17
CA ASN A 427 -9.24 27.07 0.43
C ASN A 427 -10.00 27.75 1.60
N GLN A 428 -9.29 28.06 2.69
CA GLN A 428 -9.83 28.71 3.89
C GLN A 428 -9.17 30.05 4.23
N ALA A 429 -8.26 30.55 3.40
CA ALA A 429 -7.65 31.86 3.60
C ALA A 429 -8.73 32.94 3.55
N THR A 430 -8.74 33.86 4.52
CA THR A 430 -9.73 34.94 4.64
C THR A 430 -9.42 36.14 3.73
N SER A 431 -8.20 36.21 3.22
CA SER A 431 -7.75 37.17 2.22
C SER A 431 -6.58 36.59 1.42
N VAL A 432 -6.55 36.87 0.12
CA VAL A 432 -5.46 36.55 -0.81
C VAL A 432 -5.27 37.76 -1.72
N ASP A 433 -4.02 38.09 -2.06
CA ASP A 433 -3.66 39.26 -2.88
C ASP A 433 -4.24 40.59 -2.38
N GLY A 434 -4.40 40.72 -1.06
CA GLY A 434 -5.00 41.91 -0.42
C GLY A 434 -6.52 42.03 -0.58
N ILE A 435 -7.18 41.06 -1.19
CA ILE A 435 -8.63 41.02 -1.41
C ILE A 435 -9.23 40.00 -0.44
N ALA A 436 -10.30 40.37 0.26
CA ALA A 436 -11.00 39.47 1.16
C ALA A 436 -11.73 38.35 0.38
N THR A 437 -11.76 37.14 0.95
CA THR A 437 -12.54 36.02 0.42
C THR A 437 -13.80 35.81 1.26
N THR A 438 -14.86 35.34 0.62
CA THR A 438 -16.12 34.96 1.26
C THR A 438 -16.32 33.45 1.21
N VAL A 439 -17.11 32.93 2.14
CA VAL A 439 -17.51 31.53 2.15
C VAL A 439 -18.47 31.28 0.99
N ASP A 440 -18.22 30.26 0.17
CA ASP A 440 -19.17 29.86 -0.87
C ASP A 440 -20.38 29.15 -0.23
N ASN A 441 -21.52 29.85 -0.22
CA ASN A 441 -22.82 29.32 0.18
C ASN A 441 -23.78 29.08 -1.00
N VAL A 442 -23.30 29.29 -2.23
CA VAL A 442 -24.05 29.04 -3.46
C VAL A 442 -24.02 27.55 -3.79
N ARG A 443 -22.85 26.90 -3.67
CA ARG A 443 -22.72 25.45 -3.87
C ARG A 443 -23.12 24.67 -2.61
N PRO A 444 -23.72 23.47 -2.76
CA PRO A 444 -24.02 22.59 -1.63
C PRO A 444 -22.72 22.11 -0.95
N ILE A 445 -22.82 21.71 0.33
CA ILE A 445 -21.64 21.26 1.10
C ILE A 445 -20.92 20.07 0.45
N THR A 446 -21.69 19.19 -0.22
CA THR A 446 -21.20 18.00 -0.91
C THR A 446 -20.30 18.32 -2.11
N TYR A 447 -20.35 19.55 -2.65
CA TYR A 447 -19.40 19.99 -3.67
C TYR A 447 -17.98 20.10 -3.11
N PHE A 448 -17.83 20.43 -1.83
CA PHE A 448 -16.55 20.60 -1.14
C PHE A 448 -16.09 19.36 -0.37
N ALA A 449 -16.88 18.28 -0.41
CA ALA A 449 -16.61 17.07 0.34
C ALA A 449 -15.27 16.43 -0.10
N ASN A 450 -14.39 16.16 0.86
CA ASN A 450 -13.16 15.42 0.61
C ASN A 450 -13.46 13.93 0.36
N PHE A 451 -14.47 13.40 1.05
CA PHE A 451 -14.93 12.02 0.96
C PHE A 451 -16.45 11.98 1.03
N ASP A 452 -17.05 10.87 0.63
CA ASP A 452 -18.50 10.72 0.70
C ASP A 452 -19.02 10.79 2.15
N GLY A 453 -20.01 11.65 2.40
CA GLY A 453 -20.52 11.97 3.74
C GLY A 453 -19.76 13.09 4.48
N ASP A 454 -18.75 13.74 3.88
CA ASP A 454 -18.10 14.91 4.48
C ASP A 454 -19.01 16.15 4.42
N THR A 455 -19.45 16.59 5.59
CA THR A 455 -20.31 17.78 5.77
C THR A 455 -19.57 18.96 6.41
N THR A 456 -18.26 18.84 6.63
CA THR A 456 -17.45 19.81 7.40
C THR A 456 -16.51 20.63 6.53
N SER A 457 -16.36 20.27 5.27
CA SER A 457 -15.49 20.96 4.32
C SER A 457 -16.28 21.98 3.53
N ARG A 458 -15.78 23.20 3.48
CA ARG A 458 -16.36 24.28 2.67
C ARG A 458 -15.25 25.16 2.12
N GLY A 459 -15.46 25.77 0.97
CA GLY A 459 -14.52 26.68 0.34
C GLY A 459 -14.73 28.14 0.69
N ARG A 460 -13.66 28.93 0.57
CA ARG A 460 -13.70 30.39 0.45
C ARG A 460 -13.14 30.80 -0.90
N GLY A 461 -13.70 31.84 -1.49
CA GLY A 461 -13.20 32.43 -2.72
C GLY A 461 -13.75 33.82 -2.94
N TRP A 462 -13.67 34.29 -4.18
CA TRP A 462 -14.22 35.56 -4.59
C TRP A 462 -15.47 35.35 -5.42
N ASN A 463 -16.60 35.88 -4.97
CA ASN A 463 -17.81 35.89 -5.77
C ASN A 463 -17.67 36.92 -6.90
N LEU A 464 -17.60 36.46 -8.15
CA LEU A 464 -17.44 37.30 -9.33
C LEU A 464 -18.48 38.42 -9.41
N ASN A 465 -19.70 38.17 -8.93
CA ASN A 465 -20.80 39.14 -8.96
C ASN A 465 -20.59 40.34 -8.01
N ASP A 466 -19.71 40.18 -7.01
CA ASP A 466 -19.46 41.18 -5.96
C ASP A 466 -18.12 41.92 -6.16
N LEU A 467 -17.33 41.53 -7.16
CA LEU A 467 -16.00 42.10 -7.42
C LEU A 467 -16.08 43.43 -8.17
N THR A 468 -15.27 44.39 -7.75
CA THR A 468 -14.96 45.56 -8.58
C THR A 468 -14.00 45.18 -9.72
N ASP A 469 -14.01 45.93 -10.81
CA ASP A 469 -13.10 45.70 -11.95
C ASP A 469 -11.62 45.69 -11.54
N ALA A 470 -11.22 46.53 -10.58
CA ALA A 470 -9.84 46.58 -10.07
C ALA A 470 -9.45 45.31 -9.30
N GLN A 471 -10.37 44.78 -8.49
CA GLN A 471 -10.15 43.52 -7.77
C GLN A 471 -10.10 42.34 -8.74
N LEU A 472 -11.03 42.29 -9.70
CA LEU A 472 -11.05 41.24 -10.73
C LEU A 472 -9.77 41.27 -11.57
N LEU A 473 -9.28 42.45 -11.96
CA LEU A 473 -8.01 42.59 -12.67
C LEU A 473 -6.83 42.02 -11.86
N THR A 474 -6.77 42.33 -10.56
CA THR A 474 -5.71 41.82 -9.66
C THR A 474 -5.72 40.29 -9.62
N ILE A 475 -6.90 39.68 -9.50
CA ILE A 475 -7.08 38.22 -9.48
C ILE A 475 -6.66 37.59 -10.82
N LEU A 476 -7.06 38.19 -11.95
CA LEU A 476 -6.76 37.67 -13.29
C LEU A 476 -5.27 37.78 -13.67
N GLN A 477 -4.57 38.76 -13.11
CA GLN A 477 -3.13 38.95 -13.34
C GLN A 477 -2.26 37.94 -12.59
N ASN A 478 -2.77 37.29 -11.54
CA ASN A 478 -2.03 36.28 -10.81
C ASN A 478 -2.09 34.93 -11.55
N PRO A 479 -0.99 34.45 -12.16
CA PRO A 479 -1.02 33.24 -12.95
C PRO A 479 -1.29 31.98 -12.11
N TYR A 480 -1.02 32.03 -10.81
CA TYR A 480 -1.22 30.90 -9.90
C TYR A 480 -2.69 30.65 -9.57
N HIS A 481 -3.61 31.56 -9.90
CA HIS A 481 -5.06 31.32 -9.73
C HIS A 481 -5.68 30.48 -10.84
N HIS A 482 -4.93 30.17 -11.89
CA HIS A 482 -5.35 29.32 -13.01
C HIS A 482 -6.69 29.70 -13.65
N VAL A 483 -6.96 31.00 -13.76
CA VAL A 483 -8.12 31.54 -14.49
C VAL A 483 -7.73 31.85 -15.92
N TYR A 484 -8.59 31.45 -16.86
CA TYR A 484 -8.42 31.63 -18.30
C TYR A 484 -9.73 32.01 -18.99
N VAL A 485 -9.64 32.53 -20.21
CA VAL A 485 -10.75 32.69 -21.14
C VAL A 485 -10.58 31.69 -22.29
N ILE A 486 -11.58 30.81 -22.43
CA ILE A 486 -11.67 29.79 -23.48
C ILE A 486 -13.02 29.99 -24.18
N ASP A 487 -13.01 30.17 -25.51
CA ASP A 487 -14.21 30.40 -26.32
C ASP A 487 -15.15 31.49 -25.76
N GLY A 488 -14.55 32.58 -25.25
CA GLY A 488 -15.27 33.72 -24.66
C GLY A 488 -15.80 33.48 -23.24
N LYS A 489 -15.56 32.29 -22.66
CA LYS A 489 -16.00 31.91 -21.32
C LYS A 489 -14.87 31.97 -20.32
N LEU A 490 -15.15 32.51 -19.13
CA LEU A 490 -14.20 32.50 -18.02
C LEU A 490 -14.19 31.10 -17.39
N VAL A 491 -13.04 30.46 -17.35
CA VAL A 491 -12.85 29.12 -16.78
C VAL A 491 -11.72 29.13 -15.76
N GLN A 492 -11.76 28.20 -14.83
CA GLN A 492 -10.68 27.99 -13.86
C GLN A 492 -10.27 26.52 -13.81
N PHE A 493 -8.97 26.25 -13.81
CA PHE A 493 -8.49 24.93 -13.41
C PHE A 493 -8.57 24.82 -11.89
N ARG A 494 -9.45 23.96 -11.43
CA ARG A 494 -9.74 23.72 -10.01
C ARG A 494 -9.06 22.45 -9.55
N VAL A 495 -8.70 22.43 -8.28
CA VAL A 495 -8.19 21.24 -7.60
C VAL A 495 -8.93 21.01 -6.30
N ARG A 496 -9.14 19.74 -5.99
CA ARG A 496 -9.64 19.30 -4.69
C ARG A 496 -8.85 18.10 -4.18
N PRO A 497 -8.59 18.01 -2.87
CA PRO A 497 -8.28 16.74 -2.24
C PRO A 497 -9.50 15.79 -2.28
N ARG A 498 -9.26 14.52 -2.58
CA ARG A 498 -10.26 13.46 -2.52
C ARG A 498 -9.73 12.27 -1.76
N THR A 499 -10.54 11.75 -0.86
CA THR A 499 -10.32 10.49 -0.17
C THR A 499 -11.50 9.57 -0.46
N ILE A 500 -11.20 8.35 -0.87
CA ILE A 500 -12.19 7.34 -1.20
C ILE A 500 -11.99 6.16 -0.26
N ALA A 501 -13.03 5.81 0.49
CA ALA A 501 -13.03 4.63 1.34
C ALA A 501 -12.95 3.37 0.47
N GLY A 502 -12.13 2.40 0.86
CA GLY A 502 -12.14 1.07 0.23
C GLY A 502 -13.54 0.45 0.36
N ALA A 503 -14.02 -0.24 -0.69
CA ALA A 503 -15.34 -0.87 -0.64
C ALA A 503 -15.36 -2.05 0.36
N GLY A 504 -14.25 -2.78 0.44
CA GLY A 504 -14.05 -3.97 1.29
C GLY A 504 -12.66 -3.98 1.95
N ASN A 505 -12.15 -5.19 2.21
CA ASN A 505 -10.85 -5.41 2.83
C ASN A 505 -9.73 -5.53 1.78
N GLY A 506 -8.55 -4.99 2.10
CA GLY A 506 -7.35 -5.14 1.26
C GLY A 506 -7.01 -3.96 0.34
N ASP A 507 -5.93 -4.13 -0.43
CA ASP A 507 -5.32 -3.08 -1.24
C ASP A 507 -6.12 -2.72 -2.51
N TRP A 508 -5.98 -1.47 -2.94
CA TRP A 508 -6.54 -0.97 -4.20
C TRP A 508 -5.83 -1.55 -5.43
N ILE A 509 -6.56 -1.67 -6.53
CA ILE A 509 -6.04 -2.14 -7.82
C ILE A 509 -5.76 -0.95 -8.73
N GLY A 510 -4.67 -1.01 -9.48
CA GLY A 510 -4.33 0.02 -10.46
C GLY A 510 -4.15 1.37 -9.79
N VAL A 511 -3.40 1.44 -8.68
CA VAL A 511 -2.95 2.70 -8.06
C VAL A 511 -1.74 3.30 -8.79
N ASP A 512 -1.01 2.47 -9.53
CA ASP A 512 0.07 2.89 -10.43
C ASP A 512 -0.49 3.25 -11.82
N SER A 513 -0.38 4.54 -12.16
CA SER A 513 -0.95 5.13 -13.38
C SER A 513 -0.23 4.72 -14.66
N THR A 514 0.87 3.98 -14.57
CA THR A 514 1.59 3.49 -15.76
C THR A 514 0.99 2.25 -16.38
N ASN A 515 0.31 1.43 -15.59
CA ASN A 515 -0.20 0.14 -16.06
C ASN A 515 -1.38 0.33 -17.02
N GLY A 516 -1.65 -0.65 -17.89
CA GLY A 516 -2.74 -0.59 -18.86
C GLY A 516 -4.16 -0.72 -18.28
N GLY A 517 -4.37 -0.30 -17.02
CA GLY A 517 -5.61 -0.54 -16.26
C GLY A 517 -6.42 0.73 -15.95
N ILE A 518 -7.19 0.64 -14.88
CA ILE A 518 -8.08 1.69 -14.36
C ILE A 518 -7.86 1.85 -12.86
N LEU A 519 -8.22 3.01 -12.32
CA LEU A 519 -8.20 3.24 -10.88
C LEU A 519 -9.46 2.63 -10.24
N ALA A 520 -9.30 1.50 -9.54
CA ALA A 520 -10.42 0.72 -9.02
C ALA A 520 -10.11 0.03 -7.70
N PHE A 521 -11.15 -0.23 -6.90
CA PHE A 521 -11.04 -1.09 -5.72
C PHE A 521 -11.06 -2.57 -6.13
N SER A 522 -11.97 -2.96 -7.01
CA SER A 522 -12.07 -4.33 -7.54
C SER A 522 -12.29 -4.33 -9.06
N ILE A 523 -11.69 -5.32 -9.73
CA ILE A 523 -11.90 -5.63 -11.16
C ILE A 523 -12.53 -7.03 -11.37
N ASN A 524 -12.66 -7.83 -10.31
CA ASN A 524 -13.26 -9.15 -10.33
C ASN A 524 -14.68 -9.03 -9.77
N GLY A 525 -15.70 -9.43 -10.54
CA GLY A 525 -17.10 -9.05 -10.28
C GLY A 525 -17.46 -7.74 -10.97
N PRO A 526 -18.51 -7.01 -10.57
CA PRO A 526 -18.75 -5.68 -11.12
C PRO A 526 -17.60 -4.77 -10.71
N VAL A 527 -17.03 -4.10 -11.71
CA VAL A 527 -15.84 -3.30 -11.55
C VAL A 527 -16.16 -2.07 -10.70
N LEU A 528 -15.53 -1.95 -9.53
CA LEU A 528 -15.72 -0.84 -8.58
C LEU A 528 -14.67 0.23 -8.82
N ARG A 529 -15.02 1.21 -9.63
CA ARG A 529 -14.10 2.24 -10.12
C ARG A 529 -14.17 3.49 -9.26
N VAL A 530 -13.08 4.26 -9.25
CA VAL A 530 -13.13 5.64 -8.77
C VAL A 530 -13.85 6.48 -9.81
N ILE A 531 -14.94 7.13 -9.38
CA ILE A 531 -15.78 7.97 -10.24
C ILE A 531 -15.33 9.43 -10.06
N PRO A 532 -15.08 10.17 -11.15
CA PRO A 532 -14.74 11.59 -11.09
C PRO A 532 -15.92 12.40 -10.56
N GLN A 533 -15.65 13.41 -9.73
CA GLN A 533 -16.67 14.39 -9.34
C GLN A 533 -16.66 15.58 -10.30
N GLY A 534 -15.50 16.18 -10.56
CA GLY A 534 -15.39 17.29 -11.52
C GLY A 534 -16.36 18.44 -11.19
N LEU A 535 -17.16 18.90 -12.13
CA LEU A 535 -18.12 20.00 -11.91
C LEU A 535 -19.37 19.60 -11.08
N LEU A 536 -19.53 18.31 -10.72
CA LEU A 536 -20.71 17.78 -10.02
C LEU A 536 -20.77 18.17 -8.54
N ASP A 537 -21.99 18.35 -8.04
CA ASP A 537 -22.27 18.80 -6.68
C ASP A 537 -22.23 17.72 -5.60
N THR A 538 -22.10 16.44 -5.98
CA THR A 538 -22.10 15.32 -5.05
C THR A 538 -20.81 14.53 -5.20
N ALA A 539 -20.16 14.22 -4.08
CA ALA A 539 -19.02 13.32 -4.07
C ALA A 539 -19.49 11.88 -4.34
N PRO A 540 -19.07 11.23 -5.44
CA PRO A 540 -19.46 9.87 -5.73
C PRO A 540 -18.69 8.86 -4.86
N LYS A 541 -19.38 7.79 -4.47
CA LYS A 541 -18.76 6.55 -3.96
C LYS A 541 -18.05 5.81 -5.11
N VAL A 542 -17.24 4.81 -4.76
CA VAL A 542 -16.82 3.80 -5.76
C VAL A 542 -18.04 3.07 -6.33
N GLY A 543 -17.99 2.72 -7.60
CA GLY A 543 -19.10 2.03 -8.23
C GLY A 543 -18.91 1.80 -9.72
N THR A 544 -19.99 1.42 -10.37
CA THR A 544 -20.09 1.28 -11.83
C THR A 544 -20.51 2.62 -12.43
N SER A 545 -19.72 3.13 -13.39
CA SER A 545 -20.02 4.35 -14.14
C SER A 545 -19.61 4.20 -15.61
N SER A 546 -20.28 4.95 -16.49
CA SER A 546 -19.90 5.09 -17.90
C SER A 546 -18.70 6.01 -18.11
N PHE A 547 -18.22 6.69 -17.06
CA PHE A 547 -17.03 7.52 -17.07
C PHE A 547 -16.22 7.35 -15.78
N TYR A 548 -14.90 7.26 -15.90
CA TYR A 548 -13.99 6.91 -14.80
C TYR A 548 -12.53 7.23 -15.18
N TYR A 549 -11.62 6.97 -14.25
CA TYR A 549 -10.19 7.27 -14.38
C TYR A 549 -9.40 6.14 -15.04
N TYR A 550 -8.89 6.40 -16.24
CA TYR A 550 -7.97 5.50 -16.95
C TYR A 550 -6.51 5.85 -16.68
N ALA A 551 -5.70 4.80 -16.54
CA ALA A 551 -4.25 4.93 -16.48
C ALA A 551 -3.68 5.36 -17.84
N THR A 552 -2.45 5.86 -17.86
CA THR A 552 -1.76 6.32 -19.08
C THR A 552 -1.57 5.21 -20.09
N GLY A 553 -1.29 3.98 -19.61
CA GLY A 553 -1.04 2.82 -20.45
C GLY A 553 -2.29 2.21 -21.09
N HIS A 554 -3.49 2.66 -20.71
CA HIS A 554 -4.74 2.06 -21.19
C HIS A 554 -4.99 2.43 -22.65
N TYR A 555 -5.44 1.47 -23.45
CA TYR A 555 -5.64 1.64 -24.90
C TYR A 555 -6.77 2.63 -25.26
N ASN A 556 -7.84 2.67 -24.44
CA ASN A 556 -8.92 3.65 -24.57
C ASN A 556 -8.58 5.04 -24.01
N ASN A 557 -7.41 5.25 -23.40
CA ASN A 557 -7.03 6.59 -22.95
C ASN A 557 -6.38 7.34 -24.12
N TRP A 558 -7.14 8.23 -24.77
CA TRP A 558 -6.64 9.03 -25.89
C TRP A 558 -5.89 10.28 -25.43
N ASN A 559 -6.21 10.80 -24.24
CA ASN A 559 -5.51 11.93 -23.62
C ASN A 559 -4.53 11.42 -22.54
N LYS A 560 -3.47 10.75 -23.00
CA LYS A 560 -2.49 10.07 -22.15
C LYS A 560 -1.64 11.06 -21.38
N VAL A 561 -1.91 11.18 -20.08
CA VAL A 561 -1.08 11.94 -19.15
C VAL A 561 -0.25 10.98 -18.32
N ARG A 562 1.07 10.99 -18.47
CA ARG A 562 1.96 10.18 -17.62
C ARG A 562 1.88 10.67 -16.17
N GLY A 563 1.77 9.73 -15.23
CA GLY A 563 1.79 10.01 -13.79
C GLY A 563 0.46 10.43 -13.18
N ALA A 564 -0.57 10.68 -13.98
CA ALA A 564 -1.93 10.93 -13.52
C ALA A 564 -2.93 10.06 -14.31
N TYR A 565 -4.12 9.88 -13.75
CA TYR A 565 -5.22 9.25 -14.47
C TYR A 565 -6.02 10.31 -15.20
N THR A 566 -6.56 9.95 -16.36
CA THR A 566 -7.45 10.81 -17.16
C THR A 566 -8.88 10.32 -17.04
N CYS A 567 -9.82 11.23 -16.78
CA CYS A 567 -11.25 10.94 -16.84
C CYS A 567 -11.67 10.80 -18.31
N THR A 568 -12.19 9.64 -18.69
CA THR A 568 -12.83 9.46 -20.01
C THR A 568 -14.09 8.62 -19.89
N SER A 569 -14.91 8.62 -20.94
CA SER A 569 -16.02 7.69 -21.10
C SER A 569 -15.50 6.26 -21.32
N THR A 570 -16.38 5.25 -21.20
CA THR A 570 -16.07 3.86 -21.55
C THR A 570 -15.51 3.72 -22.98
N GLY A 571 -15.92 4.59 -23.91
CA GLY A 571 -15.44 4.63 -25.29
C GLY A 571 -14.10 5.33 -25.51
N GLY A 572 -13.56 6.02 -24.49
CA GLY A 572 -12.33 6.80 -24.59
C GLY A 572 -12.52 8.29 -24.85
N ASP A 573 -13.77 8.73 -25.00
CA ASP A 573 -14.09 10.13 -25.28
C ASP A 573 -13.94 11.02 -24.03
N PRO A 574 -13.56 12.30 -24.21
CA PRO A 574 -13.64 13.31 -23.16
C PRO A 574 -15.09 13.49 -22.66
N VAL A 575 -15.25 13.84 -21.38
CA VAL A 575 -16.58 13.91 -20.73
C VAL A 575 -16.90 15.35 -20.32
N GLU A 576 -17.51 16.12 -21.23
CA GLU A 576 -17.84 17.54 -20.99
C GLU A 576 -18.81 17.77 -19.81
N GLY A 577 -19.66 16.78 -19.50
CA GLY A 577 -20.54 16.83 -18.32
C GLY A 577 -19.82 16.72 -16.98
N VAL A 578 -18.52 16.43 -16.98
CA VAL A 578 -17.68 16.29 -15.79
C VAL A 578 -16.64 17.42 -15.71
N ALA A 579 -16.11 17.89 -16.83
CA ALA A 579 -15.21 19.05 -16.87
C ALA A 579 -15.27 19.75 -18.22
N ALA A 580 -15.06 21.08 -18.21
CA ALA A 580 -14.92 21.85 -19.44
C ALA A 580 -13.73 21.32 -20.27
N ASP A 581 -13.89 21.26 -21.60
CA ASP A 581 -12.94 20.65 -22.55
C ASP A 581 -12.54 19.20 -22.22
N GLY A 582 -13.28 18.52 -21.33
CA GLY A 582 -12.95 17.17 -20.83
C GLY A 582 -11.65 17.09 -20.01
N GLU A 583 -11.13 18.23 -19.54
CA GLU A 583 -9.90 18.33 -18.75
C GLU A 583 -10.18 17.94 -17.29
N CYS A 584 -10.15 16.63 -16.98
CA CYS A 584 -10.33 16.10 -15.63
C CYS A 584 -9.35 14.95 -15.32
N TYR A 585 -8.64 15.06 -14.21
CA TYR A 585 -7.51 14.21 -13.86
C TYR A 585 -7.51 13.81 -12.39
N PHE A 586 -6.91 12.65 -12.10
CA PHE A 586 -6.66 12.20 -10.74
C PHE A 586 -5.18 11.89 -10.52
N TYR A 587 -4.56 12.52 -9.53
CA TYR A 587 -3.22 12.22 -9.08
C TYR A 587 -3.26 11.50 -7.73
N VAL A 588 -2.76 10.27 -7.67
CA VAL A 588 -2.76 9.48 -6.43
C VAL A 588 -1.67 10.01 -5.48
N LEU A 589 -2.06 10.38 -4.26
CA LEU A 589 -1.14 10.81 -3.21
C LEU A 589 -0.68 9.63 -2.36
N ALA A 590 -1.63 8.82 -1.89
CA ALA A 590 -1.34 7.76 -0.93
C ALA A 590 -2.44 6.71 -0.84
N THR A 591 -2.08 5.55 -0.28
CA THR A 591 -3.03 4.57 0.28
C THR A 591 -2.80 4.44 1.78
N VAL A 592 -3.87 4.27 2.55
CA VAL A 592 -3.82 4.24 4.03
C VAL A 592 -4.57 3.03 4.57
N LEU A 593 -3.86 2.10 5.20
CA LEU A 593 -4.47 0.99 5.91
C LEU A 593 -5.09 1.50 7.21
N ARG A 594 -6.41 1.43 7.34
CA ARG A 594 -7.13 1.92 8.52
C ARG A 594 -7.07 0.90 9.64
N LEU A 595 -6.75 1.37 10.84
CA LEU A 595 -7.11 0.68 12.07
C LEU A 595 -8.63 0.74 12.26
N ASN A 596 -9.20 -0.19 13.05
CA ASN A 596 -10.63 -0.26 13.29
C ASN A 596 -11.00 -0.01 14.76
N LYS A 597 -12.28 0.34 14.99
CA LYS A 597 -12.79 0.72 16.31
C LYS A 597 -12.93 -0.46 17.28
N GLY A 598 -12.94 -1.69 16.78
CA GLY A 598 -13.07 -2.89 17.62
C GLY A 598 -11.89 -3.06 18.57
N ALA A 599 -12.09 -3.85 19.62
CA ALA A 599 -11.05 -4.20 20.57
C ALA A 599 -9.91 -5.00 19.92
N TYR A 600 -8.67 -4.71 20.31
CA TYR A 600 -7.50 -5.42 19.80
C TYR A 600 -7.43 -6.84 20.38
N HIS A 601 -7.35 -7.83 19.50
CA HIS A 601 -7.07 -9.23 19.86
C HIS A 601 -6.07 -9.82 18.84
N PRO A 602 -5.04 -10.58 19.26
CA PRO A 602 -3.95 -11.03 18.38
C PRO A 602 -4.42 -11.89 17.19
N SER A 603 -5.45 -12.71 17.38
CA SER A 603 -6.10 -13.51 16.33
C SER A 603 -7.35 -12.84 15.75
N PHE A 604 -8.41 -12.67 16.55
CA PHE A 604 -9.69 -12.21 16.03
C PHE A 604 -9.75 -10.79 15.46
N ASN A 605 -8.98 -9.82 15.98
CA ASN A 605 -9.00 -8.45 15.48
C ASN A 605 -7.65 -7.72 15.67
N PRO A 606 -6.62 -8.07 14.89
CA PRO A 606 -5.28 -7.52 15.06
C PRO A 606 -5.14 -6.08 14.55
N LEU A 607 -6.13 -5.57 13.81
CA LEU A 607 -6.25 -4.14 13.43
C LEU A 607 -7.15 -3.34 14.39
N GLY A 608 -7.68 -3.99 15.42
CA GLY A 608 -8.42 -3.33 16.49
C GLY A 608 -7.57 -2.34 17.26
N SER A 609 -8.20 -1.31 17.78
CA SER A 609 -7.57 -0.29 18.64
C SER A 609 -8.22 -0.16 20.01
N GLY A 610 -9.47 -0.64 20.16
CA GLY A 610 -10.20 -0.58 21.41
C GLY A 610 -9.68 -1.53 22.49
N ARG A 611 -10.22 -1.39 23.70
CA ARG A 611 -10.03 -2.30 24.83
C ARG A 611 -11.31 -3.10 25.07
N PHE A 612 -11.17 -4.29 25.65
CA PHE A 612 -12.31 -5.11 26.07
C PHE A 612 -12.97 -4.52 27.31
N HIS A 613 -14.27 -4.74 27.46
CA HIS A 613 -14.99 -4.47 28.70
C HIS A 613 -14.74 -5.58 29.72
N ASP A 614 -15.23 -5.41 30.95
CA ASP A 614 -15.10 -6.43 31.98
C ASP A 614 -15.99 -7.65 31.68
N LYS A 615 -15.50 -8.86 31.97
CA LYS A 615 -16.23 -10.13 31.77
C LYS A 615 -17.53 -10.24 32.57
N THR A 616 -17.69 -9.44 33.63
CA THR A 616 -18.91 -9.36 34.43
C THR A 616 -19.91 -8.31 33.91
N GLY A 617 -19.52 -7.55 32.88
CA GLY A 617 -20.33 -6.45 32.32
C GLY A 617 -20.12 -5.11 33.02
N ASP A 618 -19.13 -4.96 33.91
CA ASP A 618 -18.73 -3.64 34.41
C ASP A 618 -18.18 -2.78 33.25
N ILE A 619 -18.72 -1.58 33.16
CA ILE A 619 -18.60 -0.68 32.02
C ILE A 619 -17.55 0.42 32.27
N ASN A 620 -17.03 0.53 33.50
CA ASN A 620 -16.19 1.66 33.91
C ASN A 620 -14.71 1.50 33.56
N ASN A 621 -14.25 0.30 33.18
CA ASN A 621 -12.84 0.02 32.91
C ASN A 621 -12.64 -0.70 31.58
N GLY A 622 -11.63 -0.26 30.82
CA GLY A 622 -11.16 -0.93 29.61
C GLY A 622 -9.96 -1.84 29.90
N TRP A 623 -10.04 -3.11 29.51
CA TRP A 623 -9.03 -4.13 29.71
C TRP A 623 -8.30 -4.50 28.41
N LEU A 624 -7.02 -4.85 28.53
CA LEU A 624 -6.29 -5.52 27.46
C LEU A 624 -6.78 -6.96 27.31
N TRP A 625 -6.67 -7.55 26.12
CA TRP A 625 -7.23 -8.87 25.81
C TRP A 625 -6.77 -10.01 26.74
N TYR A 626 -5.57 -9.88 27.33
CA TYR A 626 -4.98 -10.85 28.24
C TYR A 626 -5.25 -10.57 29.72
N GLY A 627 -6.01 -9.51 30.04
CA GLY A 627 -6.35 -9.16 31.43
C GLY A 627 -7.28 -10.20 32.05
N SER A 628 -7.07 -10.53 33.33
CA SER A 628 -7.86 -11.56 34.04
C SER A 628 -9.36 -11.28 34.13
N SER A 629 -9.75 -10.01 33.98
CA SER A 629 -11.14 -9.55 33.98
C SER A 629 -11.63 -9.13 32.59
N ALA A 630 -10.80 -9.23 31.55
CA ALA A 630 -11.21 -8.89 30.20
C ALA A 630 -12.31 -9.86 29.72
N TYR A 631 -13.30 -9.33 29.01
CA TYR A 631 -14.20 -10.15 28.22
C TYR A 631 -13.39 -10.98 27.21
N ALA A 632 -13.58 -12.29 27.21
CA ALA A 632 -12.88 -13.22 26.33
C ALA A 632 -13.71 -13.43 25.05
N PRO A 633 -13.32 -12.83 23.91
CA PRO A 633 -14.07 -13.02 22.67
C PRO A 633 -13.88 -14.44 22.13
N SER A 634 -14.94 -14.98 21.54
CA SER A 634 -14.98 -16.25 20.80
C SER A 634 -14.96 -16.06 19.28
N SER A 635 -15.08 -14.81 18.82
CA SER A 635 -15.13 -14.47 17.39
C SER A 635 -14.73 -13.03 17.12
N ARG A 636 -14.41 -12.74 15.86
CA ARG A 636 -14.16 -11.37 15.38
C ARG A 636 -15.33 -10.43 15.65
N ALA A 637 -16.57 -10.90 15.51
CA ALA A 637 -17.78 -10.09 15.75
C ALA A 637 -17.83 -9.50 17.16
N GLU A 638 -17.39 -10.27 18.16
CA GLU A 638 -17.41 -9.82 19.56
C GLU A 638 -16.37 -8.76 19.87
N CYS A 639 -15.31 -8.66 19.06
CA CYS A 639 -14.35 -7.57 19.17
C CYS A 639 -14.99 -6.21 18.83
N PHE A 640 -16.12 -6.19 18.10
CA PHE A 640 -16.85 -4.98 17.71
C PHE A 640 -18.12 -4.75 18.55
N LYS A 641 -18.37 -5.53 19.62
CA LYS A 641 -19.49 -5.26 20.53
C LYS A 641 -19.09 -4.22 21.57
N PHE A 642 -19.69 -3.03 21.47
CA PHE A 642 -19.40 -1.89 22.33
C PHE A 642 -20.34 -1.86 23.54
N VAL A 643 -19.81 -1.42 24.68
CA VAL A 643 -20.65 -1.06 25.84
C VAL A 643 -20.61 0.47 26.00
N THR A 644 -21.75 1.09 26.29
CA THR A 644 -21.96 2.55 26.20
C THR A 644 -20.88 3.39 26.91
N ALA A 645 -20.38 2.94 28.07
CA ALA A 645 -19.36 3.68 28.83
C ALA A 645 -17.92 3.55 28.29
N ASN A 646 -17.67 2.66 27.32
CA ASN A 646 -16.35 2.44 26.69
C ASN A 646 -16.23 3.07 25.29
N SER A 647 -17.13 4.00 24.93
CA SER A 647 -17.23 4.62 23.59
C SER A 647 -16.00 5.46 23.16
N GLY A 648 -15.08 5.77 24.08
CA GLY A 648 -13.82 6.47 23.79
C GLY A 648 -12.58 5.55 23.66
N ASN A 649 -12.69 4.25 23.93
CA ASN A 649 -11.52 3.39 23.86
C ASN A 649 -11.01 3.26 22.43
N GLY A 650 -9.69 3.26 22.27
CA GLY A 650 -9.03 3.19 20.97
C GLY A 650 -9.05 4.47 20.14
N SER A 651 -9.68 5.56 20.61
CA SER A 651 -9.58 6.88 19.97
C SER A 651 -8.46 7.73 20.59
N ILE A 652 -7.94 8.68 19.82
CA ILE A 652 -6.99 9.69 20.30
C ILE A 652 -7.59 10.43 21.51
N SER A 653 -8.87 10.80 21.44
CA SER A 653 -9.55 11.56 22.50
C SER A 653 -9.72 10.77 23.79
N GLY A 654 -9.94 9.45 23.72
CA GLY A 654 -10.08 8.61 24.91
C GLY A 654 -8.75 8.14 25.49
N ASN A 655 -7.63 8.33 24.77
CA ASN A 655 -6.27 8.09 25.25
C ASN A 655 -6.01 6.67 25.82
N ASN A 656 -6.80 5.68 25.39
CA ASN A 656 -6.73 4.31 25.86
C ASN A 656 -6.70 3.34 24.67
N SER A 657 -5.50 3.05 24.16
CA SER A 657 -5.31 2.02 23.13
C SER A 657 -5.26 0.62 23.76
N GLY A 658 -5.85 -0.36 23.07
CA GLY A 658 -5.68 -1.79 23.36
C GLY A 658 -4.50 -2.43 22.64
N ARG A 659 -3.82 -1.70 21.76
CA ARG A 659 -2.73 -2.23 20.92
C ARG A 659 -1.39 -2.25 21.65
N PRO A 660 -0.49 -3.19 21.33
CA PRO A 660 0.88 -3.19 21.84
C PRO A 660 1.70 -1.96 21.41
N ASP A 661 1.41 -1.40 20.22
CA ASP A 661 2.08 -0.22 19.68
C ASP A 661 1.45 1.12 20.13
N GLY A 662 0.39 1.07 20.94
CA GLY A 662 -0.31 2.26 21.44
C GLY A 662 -1.05 3.08 20.38
N LYS A 663 -1.26 2.56 19.17
CA LYS A 663 -1.94 3.29 18.09
C LYS A 663 -3.47 3.37 18.27
N PHE A 664 -4.09 4.38 17.69
CA PHE A 664 -5.52 4.71 17.78
C PHE A 664 -6.20 4.66 16.41
N TYR A 665 -7.51 4.34 16.36
CA TYR A 665 -8.21 4.10 15.09
C TYR A 665 -8.48 5.36 14.27
N ASP A 666 -8.61 6.50 14.94
CA ASP A 666 -8.91 7.81 14.36
C ASP A 666 -7.64 8.64 14.12
N ALA A 667 -6.45 8.07 14.34
CA ALA A 667 -5.18 8.63 13.91
C ALA A 667 -4.78 8.04 12.55
N ILE A 668 -4.15 8.88 11.72
CA ILE A 668 -3.36 8.41 10.57
C ILE A 668 -1.89 8.54 10.94
N TYR A 669 -1.11 7.47 10.76
CA TYR A 669 0.28 7.39 11.18
C TYR A 669 1.27 7.52 10.01
N PRO A 670 2.54 7.90 10.27
CA PRO A 670 3.55 7.94 9.24
C PRO A 670 3.88 6.59 8.58
N ASP A 671 3.65 5.49 9.27
CA ASP A 671 4.09 4.16 8.88
C ASP A 671 3.26 3.03 9.51
N GLY A 672 3.46 1.83 8.97
CA GLY A 672 2.92 0.57 9.47
C GLY A 672 1.40 0.46 9.39
N VAL A 673 0.83 -0.36 10.27
CA VAL A 673 -0.63 -0.48 10.41
C VAL A 673 -1.19 0.84 10.94
N GLY A 674 -2.29 1.33 10.34
CA GLY A 674 -2.79 2.70 10.57
C GLY A 674 -2.01 3.77 9.80
N GLY A 675 -1.03 3.37 8.99
CA GLY A 675 -0.06 4.25 8.38
C GLY A 675 -0.21 4.50 6.88
N VAL A 676 0.59 5.43 6.37
CA VAL A 676 0.55 5.91 4.99
C VAL A 676 1.58 5.20 4.12
N ILE A 677 1.13 4.70 2.96
CA ILE A 677 2.00 4.36 1.83
C ILE A 677 1.99 5.58 0.90
N ASP A 678 3.09 6.34 0.90
CA ASP A 678 3.28 7.49 0.02
C ASP A 678 3.47 7.02 -1.43
N ARG A 679 2.60 7.49 -2.33
CA ARG A 679 2.63 7.18 -3.76
C ARG A 679 3.15 8.33 -4.60
N ARG A 680 3.50 9.46 -3.98
CA ARG A 680 3.95 10.65 -4.70
C ARG A 680 5.33 10.41 -5.31
N LEU A 681 5.50 10.81 -6.57
CA LEU A 681 6.77 10.83 -7.27
C LEU A 681 7.12 12.26 -7.68
N SER A 682 8.40 12.60 -7.78
CA SER A 682 8.81 13.90 -8.35
C SER A 682 8.34 14.02 -9.79
N ALA A 683 7.88 15.19 -10.21
CA ALA A 683 7.54 15.47 -11.60
C ALA A 683 8.78 15.61 -12.49
N PHE A 684 9.92 15.98 -11.90
CA PHE A 684 11.19 16.13 -12.62
C PHE A 684 11.79 14.77 -12.97
N PRO A 685 12.54 14.67 -14.09
CA PRO A 685 13.26 13.46 -14.44
C PRO A 685 14.31 13.12 -13.38
N VAL A 686 14.38 11.85 -13.01
CA VAL A 686 15.42 11.29 -12.14
C VAL A 686 16.74 11.34 -12.89
N THR A 687 17.74 11.95 -12.24
CA THR A 687 19.11 11.98 -12.75
C THR A 687 19.88 10.74 -12.31
N MET A 688 21.06 10.50 -12.91
CA MET A 688 21.92 9.41 -12.45
C MET A 688 22.42 9.62 -11.01
N GLU A 689 22.60 10.87 -10.58
CA GLU A 689 22.92 11.20 -9.19
C GLU A 689 21.82 10.76 -8.23
N ASP A 690 20.55 10.95 -8.60
CA ASP A 690 19.40 10.52 -7.80
C ASP A 690 19.33 8.99 -7.66
N TYR A 691 19.67 8.25 -8.71
CA TYR A 691 19.84 6.79 -8.62
C TYR A 691 20.92 6.40 -7.60
N PHE A 692 22.09 7.04 -7.63
CA PHE A 692 23.16 6.74 -6.66
C PHE A 692 22.81 7.18 -5.23
N LYS A 693 22.07 8.29 -5.06
CA LYS A 693 21.48 8.66 -3.76
C LYS A 693 20.48 7.60 -3.28
N ALA A 694 19.65 7.06 -4.17
CA ALA A 694 18.74 5.98 -3.84
C ALA A 694 19.49 4.68 -3.46
N ILE A 695 20.57 4.32 -4.17
CA ILE A 695 21.42 3.18 -3.79
C ILE A 695 21.95 3.40 -2.37
N ALA A 696 22.54 4.56 -2.08
CA ALA A 696 23.04 4.89 -0.75
C ALA A 696 21.95 4.81 0.34
N LYS A 697 20.72 5.26 0.04
CA LYS A 697 19.56 5.15 0.97
C LYS A 697 19.16 3.70 1.24
N ALA A 698 19.21 2.83 0.24
CA ALA A 698 18.94 1.40 0.42
C ALA A 698 20.03 0.75 1.28
N GLU A 699 21.30 1.08 1.00
CA GLU A 699 22.46 0.55 1.74
C GLU A 699 22.51 1.04 3.19
N ASN A 700 22.13 2.29 3.48
CA ASN A 700 22.19 2.87 4.82
C ASN A 700 20.89 2.73 5.64
N GLY A 701 19.90 2.01 5.12
CA GLY A 701 18.66 1.68 5.83
C GLY A 701 17.66 2.84 5.98
N THR A 702 17.78 3.90 5.18
CA THR A 702 16.84 5.06 5.21
C THR A 702 15.78 5.02 4.11
N MET A 703 15.86 4.04 3.20
CA MET A 703 14.83 3.82 2.17
C MET A 703 13.58 3.19 2.78
N ARG A 704 12.40 3.69 2.40
CA ARG A 704 11.12 3.11 2.83
C ARG A 704 10.75 1.92 1.96
N GLY A 705 10.32 0.85 2.61
CA GLY A 705 9.81 -0.34 1.95
C GLY A 705 8.30 -0.35 1.76
N MET A 706 7.82 -1.42 1.14
CA MET A 706 6.40 -1.78 1.07
C MET A 706 6.29 -3.31 1.02
N GLU A 707 5.56 -3.90 1.96
CA GLU A 707 5.30 -5.34 1.95
C GLU A 707 3.88 -5.67 2.43
N LYS A 708 3.39 -6.86 2.06
CA LYS A 708 2.13 -7.39 2.59
C LYS A 708 2.31 -7.86 4.02
N LEU A 709 1.25 -7.72 4.81
CA LEU A 709 1.21 -8.33 6.13
C LEU A 709 1.09 -9.86 6.03
N VAL A 710 1.73 -10.55 6.97
CA VAL A 710 1.82 -12.01 7.05
C VAL A 710 0.96 -12.54 8.19
N TRP A 711 0.13 -13.54 7.90
CA TRP A 711 -0.57 -14.34 8.90
C TRP A 711 0.16 -15.65 9.11
N THR A 712 0.28 -16.08 10.37
CA THR A 712 0.88 -17.36 10.72
C THR A 712 -0.12 -18.22 11.48
N LYS A 713 -0.23 -19.50 11.11
CA LYS A 713 -1.05 -20.51 11.77
C LYS A 713 -0.21 -21.73 12.13
N VAL A 714 -0.66 -22.45 13.15
CA VAL A 714 -0.12 -23.75 13.56
C VAL A 714 -1.19 -24.83 13.34
N GLY A 715 -0.75 -26.06 13.09
CA GLY A 715 -1.64 -27.21 12.97
C GLY A 715 -0.85 -28.49 12.80
N THR A 716 -1.45 -29.49 12.17
CA THR A 716 -0.79 -30.78 11.89
C THR A 716 -1.00 -31.26 10.46
N VAL A 717 -0.07 -32.09 10.01
CA VAL A 717 -0.18 -32.88 8.78
C VAL A 717 0.08 -34.35 9.12
N THR A 718 -0.78 -35.23 8.62
CA THR A 718 -0.65 -36.69 8.78
C THR A 718 -0.37 -37.33 7.43
N HIS A 719 0.56 -38.27 7.38
CA HIS A 719 0.84 -39.08 6.19
C HIS A 719 1.03 -40.56 6.56
N THR A 720 0.62 -41.46 5.64
CA THR A 720 0.51 -42.91 5.89
C THR A 720 1.69 -43.73 5.39
N GLY A 721 2.63 -43.12 4.66
CA GLY A 721 3.84 -43.76 4.14
C GLY A 721 5.13 -43.08 4.63
N ASN A 722 6.29 -43.67 4.35
CA ASN A 722 7.58 -43.02 4.64
C ASN A 722 7.87 -41.93 3.61
N ALA A 723 8.37 -40.77 4.06
CA ALA A 723 8.77 -39.69 3.18
C ALA A 723 9.73 -40.16 2.07
N VAL A 724 9.82 -39.41 0.97
CA VAL A 724 10.71 -39.69 -0.16
C VAL A 724 11.57 -38.48 -0.49
N TYR A 725 12.78 -38.70 -1.00
CA TYR A 725 13.65 -37.62 -1.48
C TYR A 725 13.63 -37.61 -3.01
N SER A 726 13.15 -36.52 -3.61
CA SER A 726 13.01 -36.39 -5.07
C SER A 726 12.97 -34.92 -5.47
N ASP A 727 13.52 -34.57 -6.64
CA ASP A 727 13.57 -33.19 -7.16
C ASP A 727 14.16 -32.17 -6.17
N GLY A 728 15.13 -32.62 -5.38
CA GLY A 728 15.78 -31.83 -4.33
C GLY A 728 14.99 -31.67 -3.04
N TYR A 729 13.71 -32.08 -2.98
CA TYR A 729 12.87 -31.97 -1.79
C TYR A 729 12.81 -33.28 -1.00
N THR A 730 12.70 -33.18 0.32
CA THR A 730 12.13 -34.27 1.12
C THR A 730 10.60 -34.09 1.12
N LYS A 731 9.88 -35.03 0.51
CA LYS A 731 8.44 -34.98 0.31
C LYS A 731 7.76 -35.95 1.27
N LEU A 732 6.80 -35.47 2.07
CA LEU A 732 5.85 -36.39 2.71
C LEU A 732 5.05 -37.10 1.60
N VAL A 733 4.66 -38.37 1.79
CA VAL A 733 4.02 -39.15 0.71
C VAL A 733 2.66 -38.57 0.39
N ALA A 734 2.38 -38.33 -0.90
CA ALA A 734 1.17 -37.62 -1.35
C ALA A 734 -0.12 -38.43 -1.21
N ALA A 735 -0.06 -39.76 -1.29
CA ALA A 735 -1.25 -40.62 -1.20
C ALA A 735 -1.80 -40.65 0.25
N GLY A 736 -2.73 -39.75 0.55
CA GLY A 736 -3.44 -39.70 1.83
C GLY A 736 -2.90 -38.67 2.84
N GLN A 737 -2.29 -37.56 2.40
CA GLN A 737 -2.00 -36.46 3.32
C GLN A 737 -3.27 -35.80 3.82
N VAL A 738 -3.36 -35.65 5.14
CA VAL A 738 -4.51 -35.02 5.81
C VAL A 738 -3.97 -33.86 6.65
N TRP A 739 -4.38 -32.65 6.30
CA TRP A 739 -4.13 -31.46 7.12
C TRP A 739 -5.25 -31.30 8.15
N SER A 740 -4.91 -30.75 9.31
CA SER A 740 -5.86 -30.56 10.39
C SER A 740 -6.82 -29.39 10.16
N ALA A 741 -7.93 -29.39 10.90
CA ALA A 741 -9.05 -28.46 10.70
C ALA A 741 -8.68 -26.98 10.93
N GLU A 742 -7.59 -26.68 11.63
CA GLU A 742 -7.05 -25.32 11.82
C GLU A 742 -6.68 -24.64 10.49
N PHE A 743 -6.46 -25.43 9.42
CA PHE A 743 -6.21 -24.95 8.06
C PHE A 743 -7.43 -25.04 7.13
N SER A 744 -8.61 -25.35 7.66
CA SER A 744 -9.80 -25.58 6.81
C SER A 744 -10.20 -24.36 5.99
N ASP A 745 -10.05 -23.15 6.53
CA ASP A 745 -10.24 -21.88 5.83
C ASP A 745 -9.12 -21.57 4.81
N TRP A 746 -8.02 -22.33 4.85
CA TRP A 746 -6.90 -22.24 3.91
C TRP A 746 -6.91 -23.39 2.89
N TYR A 747 -7.93 -24.23 2.85
CA TYR A 747 -8.02 -25.27 1.82
C TYR A 747 -8.09 -24.68 0.41
N GLY A 748 -7.22 -25.17 -0.47
CA GLY A 748 -7.02 -24.63 -1.82
C GLY A 748 -5.94 -23.55 -1.92
N PHE A 749 -5.39 -23.07 -0.80
CA PHE A 749 -4.14 -22.31 -0.80
C PHE A 749 -2.99 -23.21 -1.28
N ALA A 750 -2.18 -22.72 -2.21
CA ALA A 750 -0.99 -23.41 -2.66
C ALA A 750 0.14 -22.40 -2.88
N ILE A 751 1.34 -22.75 -2.41
CA ILE A 751 2.54 -21.92 -2.61
C ILE A 751 3.78 -22.80 -2.76
N SER A 752 4.70 -22.37 -3.61
CA SER A 752 6.03 -22.96 -3.80
C SER A 752 7.07 -21.85 -3.80
N ALA A 753 8.16 -22.05 -3.07
CA ALA A 753 9.32 -21.16 -3.07
C ALA A 753 10.38 -21.52 -4.13
N GLY A 754 10.11 -22.53 -4.97
CA GLY A 754 11.09 -23.06 -5.91
C GLY A 754 12.36 -23.52 -5.17
N ASP A 755 13.50 -22.94 -5.54
CA ASP A 755 14.81 -23.25 -4.94
C ASP A 755 15.01 -22.70 -3.53
N ALA A 756 14.20 -21.72 -3.10
CA ALA A 756 14.27 -21.14 -1.77
C ALA A 756 13.36 -21.86 -0.77
N SER A 757 13.50 -21.51 0.51
CA SER A 757 12.53 -21.86 1.54
C SER A 757 11.32 -20.93 1.55
N LEU A 758 10.15 -21.47 1.89
CA LEU A 758 8.95 -20.66 2.16
C LEU A 758 9.21 -19.76 3.38
N PRO A 759 8.88 -18.45 3.30
CA PRO A 759 9.03 -17.56 4.43
C PRO A 759 8.23 -18.05 5.64
N ASN A 760 8.90 -18.11 6.81
CA ASN A 760 8.31 -18.39 8.12
C ASN A 760 7.46 -19.68 8.22
N SER A 761 7.68 -20.65 7.33
CA SER A 761 6.91 -21.89 7.29
C SER A 761 7.80 -23.10 7.59
N TYR A 762 7.40 -23.92 8.56
CA TYR A 762 8.25 -24.98 9.14
C TYR A 762 7.45 -26.25 9.48
N ILE A 763 8.16 -27.36 9.59
CA ILE A 763 7.67 -28.64 10.10
C ILE A 763 8.61 -29.17 11.19
N ILE A 764 8.04 -29.84 12.19
CA ILE A 764 8.76 -30.40 13.33
C ILE A 764 8.86 -31.91 13.11
N ALA A 765 10.08 -32.43 13.07
CA ALA A 765 10.37 -33.86 12.89
C ALA A 765 10.12 -34.69 14.17
N SER A 766 10.15 -36.01 14.03
CA SER A 766 9.90 -36.94 15.15
C SER A 766 10.94 -36.85 16.27
N ASP A 767 12.11 -36.29 15.99
CA ASP A 767 13.18 -36.05 16.98
C ASP A 767 13.17 -34.62 17.55
N GLY A 768 12.16 -33.82 17.22
CA GLY A 768 12.02 -32.43 17.65
C GLY A 768 12.78 -31.40 16.81
N SER A 769 13.51 -31.82 15.77
CA SER A 769 14.21 -30.90 14.85
C SER A 769 13.23 -30.11 14.00
N VAL A 770 13.53 -28.83 13.75
CA VAL A 770 12.70 -27.93 12.93
C VAL A 770 13.29 -27.82 11.53
N TYR A 771 12.48 -28.02 10.49
CA TYR A 771 12.89 -27.91 9.09
C TYR A 771 12.02 -26.90 8.33
N PRO A 772 12.60 -26.06 7.45
CA PRO A 772 11.84 -25.14 6.61
C PRO A 772 11.05 -25.88 5.53
N LEU A 773 9.87 -25.39 5.19
CA LEU A 773 9.04 -25.91 4.11
C LEU A 773 9.38 -25.24 2.77
N GLY A 774 9.14 -25.94 1.65
CA GLY A 774 9.38 -25.44 0.30
C GLY A 774 8.14 -25.43 -0.59
N VAL A 775 7.19 -26.34 -0.35
CA VAL A 775 5.92 -26.42 -1.08
C VAL A 775 4.82 -26.88 -0.13
N ILE A 776 3.67 -26.20 -0.17
CA ILE A 776 2.50 -26.58 0.62
C ILE A 776 1.21 -26.43 -0.18
N THR A 777 0.26 -27.31 0.09
CA THR A 777 -1.13 -27.21 -0.34
C THR A 777 -2.00 -27.85 0.74
N PRO A 778 -2.51 -27.08 1.72
CA PRO A 778 -3.35 -27.62 2.78
C PRO A 778 -4.69 -28.11 2.20
N LEU A 779 -5.07 -29.34 2.53
CA LEU A 779 -6.34 -29.95 2.14
C LEU A 779 -6.79 -30.97 3.20
N ALA A 780 -8.11 -31.17 3.32
CA ALA A 780 -8.70 -32.21 4.17
C ALA A 780 -8.26 -33.63 3.77
N LEU A 781 -7.99 -33.86 2.48
CA LEU A 781 -7.43 -35.10 1.96
C LEU A 781 -6.65 -34.81 0.68
N GLY A 782 -5.47 -35.42 0.53
CA GLY A 782 -4.63 -35.28 -0.67
C GLY A 782 -3.84 -33.97 -0.73
N GLY A 783 -3.58 -33.35 0.43
CA GLY A 783 -2.73 -32.16 0.52
C GLY A 783 -1.28 -32.42 0.12
N VAL A 784 -0.47 -31.35 0.13
CA VAL A 784 0.96 -31.39 -0.17
C VAL A 784 1.75 -30.70 0.93
N CYS A 785 2.83 -31.34 1.39
CA CYS A 785 3.80 -30.78 2.33
C CYS A 785 5.21 -31.28 2.00
N TYR A 786 6.05 -30.40 1.44
CA TYR A 786 7.44 -30.69 1.09
C TYR A 786 8.39 -29.83 1.92
N ILE A 787 9.40 -30.48 2.50
CA ILE A 787 10.52 -29.83 3.19
C ILE A 787 11.45 -29.23 2.13
N SER A 788 11.89 -27.99 2.36
CA SER A 788 12.73 -27.18 1.47
C SER A 788 13.97 -27.93 0.98
N ARG A 789 14.41 -27.57 -0.24
CA ARG A 789 15.66 -28.09 -0.84
C ARG A 789 16.88 -27.80 0.04
N GLU A 790 16.83 -26.72 0.81
CA GLU A 790 17.89 -26.33 1.75
C GLU A 790 18.14 -27.38 2.84
N ALA A 791 17.12 -28.16 3.23
CA ALA A 791 17.27 -29.21 4.24
C ALA A 791 17.97 -30.47 3.70
N GLY A 792 18.03 -30.66 2.37
CA GLY A 792 18.52 -31.87 1.74
C GLY A 792 17.65 -33.10 2.02
N ASN A 793 18.28 -34.28 2.03
CA ASN A 793 17.59 -35.55 2.25
C ASN A 793 17.44 -35.84 3.76
N VAL A 794 16.25 -35.62 4.30
CA VAL A 794 15.89 -35.85 5.71
C VAL A 794 14.76 -36.86 5.88
N VAL A 795 14.57 -37.74 4.90
CA VAL A 795 13.49 -38.74 4.86
C VAL A 795 13.37 -39.55 6.15
N SER A 796 14.49 -39.97 6.73
CA SER A 796 14.51 -40.80 7.95
C SER A 796 13.91 -40.12 9.19
N LYS A 797 13.74 -38.80 9.16
CA LYS A 797 13.17 -37.99 10.24
C LYS A 797 11.65 -37.86 10.16
N PHE A 798 11.06 -38.35 9.07
CA PHE A 798 9.63 -38.26 8.78
C PHE A 798 9.05 -39.64 8.39
N PRO A 799 9.09 -40.65 9.29
CA PRO A 799 8.31 -41.89 9.11
C PRO A 799 6.80 -41.60 9.03
N ALA A 800 5.98 -42.57 8.63
CA ALA A 800 4.53 -42.44 8.67
C ALA A 800 4.04 -41.97 10.06
N GLY A 801 3.13 -41.00 10.11
CA GLY A 801 2.70 -40.37 11.36
C GLY A 801 2.13 -38.97 11.20
N THR A 802 1.89 -38.31 12.33
CA THR A 802 1.36 -36.94 12.41
C THR A 802 2.45 -35.99 12.88
N TYR A 803 2.61 -34.87 12.19
CA TYR A 803 3.63 -33.87 12.47
C TYR A 803 3.02 -32.49 12.66
N HIS A 804 3.59 -31.71 13.57
CA HIS A 804 3.21 -30.32 13.74
C HIS A 804 3.83 -29.47 12.64
N VAL A 805 3.04 -28.52 12.14
CA VAL A 805 3.42 -27.59 11.08
C VAL A 805 3.09 -26.16 11.49
N VAL A 806 3.91 -25.24 11.00
CA VAL A 806 3.70 -23.80 11.08
C VAL A 806 3.68 -23.27 9.66
N VAL A 807 2.64 -22.55 9.29
CA VAL A 807 2.47 -22.02 7.93
C VAL A 807 2.19 -20.53 8.00
N SER A 808 2.91 -19.78 7.18
CA SER A 808 2.70 -18.35 6.98
C SER A 808 2.17 -18.04 5.58
N ARG A 809 1.31 -17.03 5.48
CA ARG A 809 0.70 -16.56 4.23
C ARG A 809 0.51 -15.05 4.24
N ASP A 810 0.67 -14.41 3.08
CA ASP A 810 0.23 -13.03 2.87
C ASP A 810 -1.30 -12.96 2.80
N ILE A 811 -1.94 -12.17 3.68
CA ILE A 811 -3.41 -12.23 3.85
C ILE A 811 -4.18 -10.98 3.44
N GLY A 812 -3.54 -9.87 3.08
CA GLY A 812 -4.31 -8.72 2.63
C GLY A 812 -3.49 -7.44 2.49
N PRO A 813 -3.72 -6.42 3.33
CA PRO A 813 -3.23 -5.09 3.04
C PRO A 813 -1.71 -4.96 3.19
N SER A 814 -1.16 -4.04 2.41
CA SER A 814 0.25 -3.68 2.46
C SER A 814 0.54 -2.63 3.54
N VAL A 815 1.77 -2.63 4.04
CA VAL A 815 2.32 -1.60 4.94
C VAL A 815 3.61 -1.01 4.36
N SER A 816 3.96 0.19 4.79
CA SER A 816 5.22 0.88 4.45
C SER A 816 5.86 1.50 5.69
N GLY A 817 7.19 1.68 5.65
CA GLY A 817 7.96 2.17 6.78
C GLY A 817 8.05 1.14 7.91
N ASN A 818 8.04 1.60 9.15
CA ASN A 818 8.12 0.75 10.33
C ASN A 818 6.74 0.24 10.75
N PHE A 819 6.65 -1.01 11.20
CA PHE A 819 5.41 -1.63 11.64
C PHE A 819 5.61 -2.52 12.87
N LEU A 820 4.50 -2.83 13.55
CA LEU A 820 4.49 -3.76 14.69
C LEU A 820 4.64 -5.19 14.16
N GLN A 821 5.74 -5.85 14.52
CA GLN A 821 5.97 -7.27 14.31
C GLN A 821 5.63 -8.03 15.59
N THR A 822 4.82 -9.08 15.44
CA THR A 822 4.46 -10.00 16.53
C THR A 822 5.08 -11.37 16.26
N ASP A 823 6.02 -11.76 17.10
CA ASP A 823 6.61 -13.10 17.07
C ASP A 823 6.02 -13.97 18.18
N VAL A 824 5.66 -15.21 17.85
CA VAL A 824 5.26 -16.22 18.84
C VAL A 824 6.35 -17.27 18.97
N SER A 825 6.71 -17.60 20.20
CA SER A 825 7.63 -18.68 20.55
C SER A 825 6.92 -19.71 21.41
N GLY A 826 7.16 -21.00 21.13
CA GLY A 826 6.55 -22.12 21.83
C GLY A 826 6.52 -23.35 20.93
N HIS A 827 6.42 -24.54 21.52
CA HIS A 827 6.15 -25.75 20.73
C HIS A 827 4.76 -25.61 20.08
N PRO A 828 4.57 -25.90 18.78
CA PRO A 828 3.26 -25.72 18.13
C PRO A 828 2.10 -26.46 18.80
N ALA A 829 2.35 -27.64 19.38
CA ALA A 829 1.36 -28.35 20.21
C ALA A 829 0.85 -27.54 21.41
N ASN A 830 1.70 -26.68 22.01
CA ASN A 830 1.30 -25.83 23.13
C ASN A 830 0.59 -24.57 22.62
N ILE A 831 1.00 -24.04 21.47
CA ILE A 831 0.34 -22.89 20.83
C ILE A 831 -1.09 -23.25 20.43
N LEU A 832 -1.31 -24.47 19.92
CA LEU A 832 -2.65 -24.98 19.58
C LEU A 832 -3.61 -25.05 20.78
N GLN A 833 -3.07 -25.12 22.00
CA GLN A 833 -3.88 -25.10 23.23
C GLN A 833 -4.19 -23.67 23.71
N VAL A 834 -3.57 -22.64 23.12
CA VAL A 834 -3.82 -21.24 23.44
C VAL A 834 -4.97 -20.72 22.60
N GLU A 835 -6.14 -20.56 23.21
CA GLU A 835 -7.36 -20.06 22.54
C GLU A 835 -7.13 -18.77 21.74
N ALA A 836 -6.30 -17.85 22.25
CA ALA A 836 -6.03 -16.58 21.59
C ALA A 836 -5.15 -16.69 20.32
N LEU A 837 -4.50 -17.84 20.07
CA LEU A 837 -3.51 -18.04 19.01
C LEU A 837 -3.79 -19.26 18.11
N LYS A 838 -4.70 -20.17 18.48
CA LYS A 838 -4.98 -21.40 17.71
C LYS A 838 -5.47 -21.13 16.28
N ASP A 839 -6.17 -20.03 16.05
CA ASP A 839 -6.62 -19.59 14.72
C ASP A 839 -5.58 -18.71 13.99
N GLY A 840 -4.38 -18.61 14.54
CA GLY A 840 -3.25 -17.84 14.01
C GLY A 840 -3.18 -16.40 14.51
N TRP A 841 -2.17 -15.68 14.02
CA TRP A 841 -1.90 -14.29 14.38
C TRP A 841 -1.21 -13.55 13.23
N LEU A 842 -1.29 -12.22 13.28
CA LEU A 842 -0.55 -11.34 12.38
C LEU A 842 0.92 -11.26 12.82
N GLY A 843 1.82 -11.88 12.07
CA GLY A 843 3.25 -11.94 12.41
C GLY A 843 3.88 -13.28 12.09
N SER A 844 4.84 -13.73 12.91
CA SER A 844 5.66 -14.91 12.60
C SER A 844 5.90 -15.79 13.83
N TRP A 845 6.41 -17.00 13.60
CA TRP A 845 6.81 -17.93 14.66
C TRP A 845 8.33 -17.99 14.75
N ILE A 846 8.88 -17.98 15.97
CA ILE A 846 10.32 -18.18 16.20
C ILE A 846 10.61 -19.68 16.13
N PRO A 847 11.45 -20.13 15.17
CA PRO A 847 11.70 -21.55 14.94
C PRO A 847 12.69 -22.13 15.94
N GLN A 848 12.35 -22.04 17.23
CA GLN A 848 13.15 -22.61 18.29
C GLN A 848 12.28 -23.24 19.39
N ILE A 849 12.43 -24.55 19.57
CA ILE A 849 11.57 -25.33 20.46
C ILE A 849 12.09 -25.25 21.90
N PRO A 850 11.27 -24.76 22.86
CA PRO A 850 11.61 -24.84 24.28
C PRO A 850 11.64 -26.29 24.78
N ASP A 851 12.63 -26.65 25.57
CA ASP A 851 12.81 -27.99 26.16
C ASP A 851 13.27 -27.95 27.62
N GLY A 852 13.17 -26.80 28.28
CA GLY A 852 13.62 -26.59 29.66
C GLY A 852 15.11 -26.25 29.80
N THR A 853 15.86 -26.21 28.70
CA THR A 853 17.26 -25.77 28.69
C THR A 853 17.40 -24.31 28.23
N SER A 854 18.54 -23.69 28.55
CA SER A 854 18.85 -22.33 28.12
C SER A 854 19.21 -22.31 26.63
N LYS A 855 18.36 -21.68 25.82
CA LYS A 855 18.52 -21.58 24.36
C LYS A 855 18.49 -20.13 23.89
N LYS A 856 19.11 -19.88 22.74
CA LYS A 856 19.02 -18.62 22.03
C LYS A 856 17.80 -18.61 21.10
N TYR A 857 17.00 -17.56 21.20
CA TYR A 857 15.82 -17.32 20.39
C TYR A 857 16.08 -16.10 19.51
N LEU A 858 16.14 -16.33 18.20
CA LEU A 858 16.32 -15.27 17.21
C LEU A 858 14.94 -14.74 16.84
N VAL A 859 14.73 -13.43 16.98
CA VAL A 859 13.48 -12.81 16.48
C VAL A 859 13.52 -12.80 14.95
N THR A 860 12.35 -12.96 14.33
CA THR A 860 12.22 -13.32 12.90
C THR A 860 12.54 -12.17 11.95
N ARG A 861 12.45 -10.92 12.44
CA ARG A 861 12.76 -9.69 11.71
C ARG A 861 13.85 -8.91 12.43
N LYS A 862 14.57 -8.05 11.72
CA LYS A 862 15.51 -7.12 12.37
C LYS A 862 14.74 -6.19 13.30
N ALA A 863 14.96 -6.33 14.60
CA ALA A 863 14.31 -5.46 15.58
C ALA A 863 14.91 -4.06 15.58
N LEU A 864 14.05 -3.04 15.48
CA LEU A 864 14.38 -1.61 15.56
C LEU A 864 14.09 -1.01 16.95
N SER A 865 13.38 -1.76 17.79
CA SER A 865 13.12 -1.46 19.19
C SER A 865 13.32 -2.73 20.01
N ASP A 866 13.59 -2.56 21.31
CA ASP A 866 13.72 -3.70 22.21
C ASP A 866 12.38 -4.46 22.30
N PRO A 867 12.36 -5.78 22.08
CA PRO A 867 11.13 -6.55 22.18
C PRO A 867 10.52 -6.51 23.57
N THR A 868 9.18 -6.46 23.60
CA THR A 868 8.37 -6.61 24.83
C THR A 868 7.49 -7.83 24.68
N GLY A 869 7.21 -8.56 25.77
CA GLY A 869 6.50 -9.82 25.65
C GLY A 869 5.46 -10.12 26.71
N LEU A 870 4.65 -11.12 26.40
CA LEU A 870 3.68 -11.76 27.27
C LEU A 870 3.99 -13.25 27.32
N LEU A 871 4.29 -13.77 28.50
CA LEU A 871 4.58 -15.18 28.72
C LEU A 871 3.40 -15.86 29.42
N SER A 872 2.97 -16.98 28.87
CA SER A 872 2.06 -17.91 29.55
C SER A 872 2.74 -19.25 29.78
N ASN A 873 2.63 -19.77 31.01
CA ASN A 873 3.10 -21.11 31.38
C ASN A 873 1.95 -22.12 31.56
N ASN A 874 0.72 -21.72 31.23
CA ASN A 874 -0.51 -22.48 31.44
C ASN A 874 -1.44 -22.35 30.21
N PHE A 875 -0.83 -22.46 29.02
CA PHE A 875 -1.52 -22.50 27.73
C PHE A 875 -2.51 -21.34 27.52
N GLY A 876 -2.11 -20.14 27.91
CA GLY A 876 -2.87 -18.91 27.69
C GLY A 876 -3.91 -18.57 28.76
N SER A 877 -4.05 -19.39 29.81
CA SER A 877 -5.00 -19.13 30.90
C SER A 877 -4.63 -17.88 31.70
N THR A 878 -3.33 -17.64 31.91
CA THR A 878 -2.82 -16.37 32.45
C THR A 878 -1.59 -15.91 31.68
N TRP A 879 -1.38 -14.59 31.67
CA TRP A 879 -0.28 -13.94 30.98
C TRP A 879 0.49 -13.03 31.95
N GLY A 880 1.81 -13.21 31.99
CA GLY A 880 2.73 -12.33 32.69
C GLY A 880 3.51 -11.45 31.71
N SER A 881 3.82 -10.22 32.12
CA SER A 881 4.76 -9.39 31.35
C SER A 881 6.15 -10.05 31.31
N PHE A 882 6.78 -10.01 30.16
CA PHE A 882 8.13 -10.54 29.94
C PHE A 882 8.98 -9.51 29.22
N THR A 883 10.13 -9.17 29.78
CA THR A 883 11.12 -8.30 29.16
C THR A 883 12.37 -9.10 28.88
N PRO A 884 12.65 -9.48 27.61
CA PRO A 884 13.87 -10.20 27.27
C PRO A 884 15.11 -9.34 27.51
N SER A 885 16.19 -9.97 27.96
CA SER A 885 17.54 -9.40 27.85
C SER A 885 18.00 -9.50 26.40
N PHE A 886 17.52 -8.60 25.56
CA PHE A 886 17.70 -8.64 24.11
C PHE A 886 19.07 -8.12 23.66
N SER A 887 19.68 -8.82 22.72
CA SER A 887 20.89 -8.41 22.01
C SER A 887 20.50 -7.94 20.61
N SER A 888 20.36 -6.63 20.43
CA SER A 888 20.14 -6.02 19.10
C SER A 888 21.23 -6.34 18.10
N GLY A 889 22.40 -6.75 18.59
CA GLY A 889 23.56 -7.05 17.77
C GLY A 889 23.47 -8.38 17.03
N THR A 890 23.04 -9.42 17.74
CA THR A 890 22.80 -10.76 17.18
C THR A 890 21.33 -11.00 16.83
N ASN A 891 20.46 -10.05 17.15
CA ASN A 891 19.01 -10.14 16.96
C ASN A 891 18.39 -11.31 17.73
N ASP A 892 18.92 -11.59 18.93
CA ASP A 892 18.49 -12.71 19.76
C ASP A 892 18.38 -12.35 21.24
N PHE A 893 17.75 -13.24 21.99
CA PHE A 893 17.78 -13.27 23.45
C PHE A 893 17.92 -14.71 23.93
N THR A 894 18.35 -14.89 25.18
CA THR A 894 18.42 -16.21 25.81
C THR A 894 17.23 -16.41 26.73
N PHE A 895 16.59 -17.58 26.66
CA PHE A 895 15.40 -17.89 27.44
C PHE A 895 15.37 -19.38 27.81
N THR A 896 14.72 -19.69 28.93
CA THR A 896 14.57 -21.05 29.45
C THR A 896 13.12 -21.26 29.84
N THR A 897 12.44 -22.14 29.12
CA THR A 897 11.11 -22.65 29.49
C THR A 897 10.93 -24.04 28.95
N THR A 898 10.10 -24.85 29.61
CA THR A 898 9.78 -26.21 29.16
C THR A 898 8.56 -26.22 28.24
N SER A 899 7.52 -25.46 28.59
CA SER A 899 6.24 -25.47 27.88
C SER A 899 5.66 -24.08 27.60
N GLY A 900 6.37 -23.01 28.01
CA GLY A 900 5.85 -21.65 27.92
C GLY A 900 5.60 -21.19 26.49
N VAL A 901 4.48 -20.49 26.30
CA VAL A 901 4.16 -19.76 25.06
C VAL A 901 4.41 -18.29 25.30
N LEU A 902 5.26 -17.70 24.46
CA LEU A 902 5.71 -16.33 24.55
C LEU A 902 5.25 -15.56 23.30
N ILE A 903 4.56 -14.45 23.49
CA ILE A 903 4.28 -13.46 22.44
C ILE A 903 5.27 -12.32 22.62
N LEU A 904 5.97 -11.92 21.54
CA LEU A 904 6.92 -10.82 21.50
C LEU A 904 6.46 -9.78 20.49
N ASN A 905 6.48 -8.52 20.90
CA ASN A 905 6.12 -7.36 20.10
C ASN A 905 7.33 -6.44 19.98
N TYR A 906 7.67 -6.06 18.74
CA TYR A 906 8.74 -5.11 18.45
C TYR A 906 8.49 -4.39 17.13
N THR A 907 9.27 -3.35 16.86
CA THR A 907 9.20 -2.60 15.62
C THR A 907 10.13 -3.23 14.58
N ALA A 908 9.62 -3.52 13.39
CA ALA A 908 10.39 -3.94 12.22
C ALA A 908 10.17 -2.97 11.05
N ALA A 909 11.10 -2.92 10.10
CA ALA A 909 10.94 -2.16 8.86
C ALA A 909 10.35 -3.03 7.74
N SER A 910 9.46 -2.46 6.94
CA SER A 910 8.97 -3.06 5.70
C SER A 910 10.12 -3.30 4.71
N LYS A 911 10.01 -4.38 3.92
CA LYS A 911 11.01 -4.75 2.90
C LYS A 911 11.13 -3.68 1.81
N VAL A 912 12.36 -3.26 1.52
CA VAL A 912 12.69 -2.26 0.49
C VAL A 912 12.74 -2.83 -0.92
N THR A 913 12.84 -4.16 -1.05
CA THR A 913 12.92 -4.90 -2.30
C THR A 913 11.83 -5.96 -2.41
N LYS A 914 11.54 -6.37 -3.65
CA LYS A 914 10.75 -7.54 -3.99
C LYS A 914 11.45 -8.36 -5.08
N PRO A 915 11.26 -9.69 -5.13
CA PRO A 915 11.77 -10.51 -6.23
C PRO A 915 11.30 -9.97 -7.59
N SER A 916 12.17 -10.03 -8.61
CA SER A 916 11.84 -9.53 -9.94
C SER A 916 12.59 -10.31 -11.03
N ALA A 917 12.12 -10.20 -12.27
CA ALA A 917 12.92 -10.56 -13.44
C ALA A 917 13.98 -9.48 -13.68
N ALA A 918 15.14 -9.89 -14.19
CA ALA A 918 16.26 -8.99 -14.47
C ALA A 918 15.84 -7.87 -15.44
N LEU A 919 16.11 -6.62 -15.05
CA LEU A 919 15.80 -5.43 -15.84
C LEU A 919 17.03 -4.94 -16.61
N PRO A 920 16.84 -4.28 -17.76
CA PRO A 920 17.91 -3.57 -18.44
C PRO A 920 18.55 -2.50 -17.56
N VAL A 921 19.86 -2.30 -17.71
CA VAL A 921 20.60 -1.25 -17.01
C VAL A 921 20.29 0.10 -17.65
N TYR A 922 19.59 0.96 -16.92
CA TYR A 922 19.31 2.32 -17.37
C TYR A 922 20.60 3.15 -17.39
N GLY A 923 20.88 3.83 -18.51
CA GLY A 923 22.14 4.56 -18.71
C GLY A 923 23.35 3.68 -19.04
N GLY A 924 23.14 2.38 -19.31
CA GLY A 924 24.22 1.44 -19.65
C GLY A 924 25.30 1.39 -18.57
N ARG A 925 26.56 1.54 -18.95
CA ARG A 925 27.70 1.52 -18.00
C ARG A 925 27.54 2.51 -16.85
N ALA A 926 27.02 3.71 -17.11
CA ALA A 926 26.90 4.76 -16.09
C ALA A 926 25.86 4.43 -15.01
N GLY A 927 24.96 3.49 -15.27
CA GLY A 927 23.96 3.02 -14.32
C GLY A 927 24.40 1.87 -13.43
N LEU A 928 25.60 1.33 -13.61
CA LEU A 928 26.13 0.26 -12.76
C LEU A 928 26.75 0.85 -11.49
N GLY A 929 26.38 0.28 -10.33
CA GLY A 929 27.04 0.55 -9.05
C GLY A 929 28.25 -0.36 -8.79
N ASP A 930 28.89 -0.15 -7.65
CA ASP A 930 29.88 -1.09 -7.11
C ASP A 930 29.19 -2.29 -6.43
N VAL A 931 29.85 -3.44 -6.42
CA VAL A 931 29.41 -4.59 -5.63
C VAL A 931 29.56 -4.28 -4.15
N LEU A 932 28.44 -4.25 -3.42
CA LEU A 932 28.39 -4.21 -1.98
C LEU A 932 28.50 -5.63 -1.43
N ALA A 933 29.61 -5.97 -0.76
CA ALA A 933 29.70 -7.15 0.09
C ALA A 933 29.46 -6.73 1.55
N THR A 934 28.50 -7.35 2.24
CA THR A 934 28.18 -7.01 3.64
C THR A 934 27.79 -8.24 4.47
N MET A 935 28.18 -8.19 5.73
CA MET A 935 27.76 -9.09 6.82
C MET A 935 27.33 -8.29 8.06
N SER A 936 27.15 -6.98 7.89
CA SER A 936 26.98 -6.04 9.00
C SER A 936 25.59 -6.16 9.64
N ARG A 937 25.56 -6.02 10.96
CA ARG A 937 24.34 -5.93 11.78
C ARG A 937 23.77 -4.52 11.90
N SER A 938 24.51 -3.52 11.42
CA SER A 938 24.18 -2.10 11.61
C SER A 938 23.13 -1.63 10.61
N LEU A 939 22.18 -0.83 11.09
CA LEU A 939 21.14 -0.19 10.28
C LEU A 939 21.74 0.66 9.15
N GLN A 940 22.89 1.28 9.40
CA GLN A 940 23.60 2.15 8.45
C GLN A 940 24.49 1.39 7.45
N SER A 941 24.46 0.05 7.46
CA SER A 941 25.47 -0.78 6.78
C SER A 941 24.87 -1.99 6.06
N GLY A 942 23.65 -1.86 5.57
CA GLY A 942 23.02 -2.81 4.65
C GLY A 942 22.19 -3.90 5.32
N VAL A 943 22.01 -3.90 6.65
CA VAL A 943 21.27 -4.97 7.34
C VAL A 943 19.82 -5.08 6.87
N LEU A 944 19.13 -3.95 6.64
CA LEU A 944 17.74 -3.94 6.18
C LEU A 944 17.63 -4.35 4.70
N LEU A 945 18.59 -3.95 3.87
CA LEU A 945 18.67 -4.41 2.48
C LEU A 945 18.96 -5.92 2.41
N THR A 946 19.85 -6.41 3.27
CA THR A 946 20.18 -7.84 3.39
C THR A 946 18.95 -8.66 3.81
N GLU A 947 18.24 -8.21 4.85
CA GLU A 947 16.98 -8.85 5.28
C GLU A 947 15.92 -8.81 4.19
N SER A 948 15.79 -7.69 3.48
CA SER A 948 14.82 -7.53 2.40
C SER A 948 15.06 -8.48 1.21
N ILE A 949 16.32 -8.80 0.93
CA ILE A 949 16.72 -9.68 -0.19
C ILE A 949 16.78 -11.15 0.23
N LEU A 950 17.47 -11.47 1.33
CA LEU A 950 17.71 -12.85 1.77
C LEU A 950 16.64 -13.39 2.74
N GLY A 951 15.81 -12.53 3.31
CA GLY A 951 14.93 -12.89 4.43
C GLY A 951 15.68 -13.14 5.74
N LYS A 952 16.96 -12.77 5.83
CA LYS A 952 17.84 -12.98 7.00
C LYS A 952 18.55 -11.69 7.36
N ALA A 953 18.60 -11.33 8.64
CA ALA A 953 19.33 -10.15 9.11
C ALA A 953 20.82 -10.46 9.32
N GLY A 954 21.69 -9.52 8.92
CA GLY A 954 23.12 -9.56 9.25
C GLY A 954 23.36 -9.60 10.76
N ASN A 955 24.28 -10.45 11.21
CA ASN A 955 24.45 -10.81 12.62
C ASN A 955 25.90 -10.77 13.13
N TYR A 956 26.84 -10.18 12.37
CA TYR A 956 28.24 -10.11 12.79
C TYR A 956 28.48 -9.12 13.92
N VAL A 957 29.14 -9.56 14.99
CA VAL A 957 29.25 -8.80 16.26
C VAL A 957 30.66 -8.34 16.63
N SER A 958 31.69 -8.73 15.88
CA SER A 958 33.09 -8.45 16.23
C SER A 958 33.66 -7.22 15.50
N VAL A 959 34.87 -6.82 15.86
CA VAL A 959 35.61 -5.71 15.23
C VAL A 959 36.29 -6.22 13.95
N GLY A 960 36.10 -5.52 12.84
CA GLY A 960 36.68 -5.86 11.54
C GLY A 960 35.95 -5.22 10.38
N LYS A 961 36.40 -5.49 9.15
CA LYS A 961 35.75 -5.00 7.91
C LYS A 961 34.47 -5.81 7.64
N THR A 962 33.32 -5.25 7.97
CA THR A 962 31.99 -5.89 7.81
C THR A 962 31.26 -5.48 6.53
N VAL A 963 31.77 -4.46 5.84
CA VAL A 963 31.23 -3.92 4.61
C VAL A 963 32.38 -3.61 3.66
N GLN A 964 32.17 -3.86 2.37
CA GLN A 964 33.10 -3.50 1.32
C GLN A 964 32.32 -3.09 0.05
N LYS A 965 32.71 -1.97 -0.56
CA LYS A 965 32.37 -1.66 -1.95
C LYS A 965 33.50 -2.13 -2.86
N ILE A 966 33.16 -2.84 -3.92
CA ILE A 966 34.09 -3.53 -4.81
C ILE A 966 33.71 -3.19 -6.24
N SER A 967 34.62 -2.56 -6.98
CA SER A 967 34.36 -2.27 -8.39
C SER A 967 34.36 -3.55 -9.23
N ILE A 968 33.48 -3.57 -10.22
CA ILE A 968 33.45 -4.60 -11.24
C ILE A 968 34.66 -4.45 -12.17
N THR A 969 35.31 -5.56 -12.50
CA THR A 969 36.47 -5.64 -13.40
C THR A 969 36.08 -6.03 -14.82
N GLN A 970 34.98 -6.78 -14.96
CA GLN A 970 34.43 -7.24 -16.23
C GLN A 970 32.91 -7.34 -16.12
N TYR A 971 32.18 -7.05 -17.19
CA TYR A 971 30.76 -7.33 -17.33
C TYR A 971 30.37 -7.33 -18.82
N PHE A 972 29.26 -7.98 -19.15
CA PHE A 972 28.65 -7.91 -20.48
C PHE A 972 27.20 -7.45 -20.34
N LEU A 973 26.80 -6.52 -21.21
CA LEU A 973 25.39 -6.15 -21.38
C LEU A 973 24.88 -6.77 -22.67
N SER A 974 23.81 -7.57 -22.57
CA SER A 974 23.16 -8.18 -23.74
C SER A 974 22.49 -7.14 -24.63
N SER A 975 22.04 -7.55 -25.82
CA SER A 975 21.39 -6.66 -26.79
C SER A 975 20.11 -5.99 -26.27
N ASP A 976 19.46 -6.59 -25.27
CA ASP A 976 18.31 -6.01 -24.55
C ASP A 976 18.71 -5.10 -23.38
N GLY A 977 20.01 -4.88 -23.17
CA GLY A 977 20.59 -4.00 -22.15
C GLY A 977 20.67 -4.61 -20.75
N LYS A 978 20.36 -5.90 -20.57
CA LYS A 978 20.47 -6.59 -19.28
C LYS A 978 21.91 -7.01 -18.98
N ILE A 979 22.19 -7.22 -17.70
CA ILE A 979 23.44 -7.83 -17.25
C ILE A 979 23.42 -9.32 -17.65
N SER A 980 24.47 -9.80 -18.32
CA SER A 980 24.55 -11.18 -18.78
C SER A 980 24.46 -12.19 -17.63
N SER A 981 23.67 -13.24 -17.84
CA SER A 981 23.62 -14.44 -16.99
C SER A 981 24.47 -15.60 -17.55
N ASP A 982 25.20 -15.38 -18.65
CA ASP A 982 25.91 -16.45 -19.35
C ASP A 982 27.26 -16.78 -18.68
N SER A 983 27.29 -17.92 -18.00
CA SER A 983 28.50 -18.49 -17.42
C SER A 983 29.36 -19.28 -18.41
N THR A 984 28.80 -19.72 -19.54
CA THR A 984 29.46 -20.60 -20.53
C THR A 984 30.59 -19.88 -21.25
N TYR A 985 30.37 -18.61 -21.61
CA TYR A 985 31.38 -17.78 -22.28
C TYR A 985 32.10 -16.82 -21.32
N GLY A 986 32.00 -17.05 -20.01
CA GLY A 986 32.65 -16.21 -19.00
C GLY A 986 32.16 -14.75 -18.99
N GLN A 987 30.88 -14.52 -19.29
CA GLN A 987 30.32 -13.17 -19.45
C GLN A 987 29.67 -12.63 -18.17
N LEU A 988 29.66 -13.42 -17.09
CA LEU A 988 29.20 -12.97 -15.77
C LEU A 988 30.01 -11.76 -15.29
N PRO A 989 29.38 -10.79 -14.59
CA PRO A 989 30.10 -9.69 -13.98
C PRO A 989 31.13 -10.22 -12.99
N SER A 990 32.38 -9.77 -13.13
CA SER A 990 33.48 -10.14 -12.24
C SER A 990 33.90 -8.94 -11.40
N HIS A 991 34.39 -9.18 -10.19
CA HIS A 991 34.83 -8.15 -9.26
C HIS A 991 36.16 -8.51 -8.58
N LEU A 992 36.82 -7.53 -7.96
CA LEU A 992 38.02 -7.77 -7.16
C LEU A 992 37.72 -8.64 -5.92
N PRO A 993 38.72 -9.31 -5.31
CA PRO A 993 38.48 -10.20 -4.18
C PRO A 993 37.77 -9.54 -2.98
N ILE A 994 36.84 -10.29 -2.38
CA ILE A 994 36.18 -9.91 -1.14
C ILE A 994 37.17 -10.03 0.03
N SER A 995 37.21 -9.01 0.89
CA SER A 995 38.09 -8.91 2.05
C SER A 995 37.30 -8.64 3.34
N LEU A 996 36.11 -9.26 3.47
CA LEU A 996 35.34 -9.22 4.71
C LEU A 996 36.08 -9.95 5.84
N ALA A 997 35.88 -9.54 7.09
CA ALA A 997 36.59 -10.13 8.22
C ALA A 997 36.29 -11.63 8.39
N THR A 998 37.33 -12.42 8.67
CA THR A 998 37.26 -13.90 8.79
C THR A 998 37.54 -14.40 10.21
N ASN A 999 38.09 -13.56 11.09
CA ASN A 999 38.60 -13.92 12.42
C ASN A 999 37.56 -14.48 13.41
N GLN A 1000 36.27 -14.29 13.13
CA GLN A 1000 35.14 -14.84 13.91
C GLN A 1000 34.01 -15.31 12.99
N ALA A 1001 34.28 -15.55 11.71
CA ALA A 1001 33.23 -15.87 10.77
C ALA A 1001 32.80 -17.33 10.91
N SER A 1002 31.49 -17.52 11.14
CA SER A 1002 30.85 -18.82 11.40
C SER A 1002 30.04 -19.28 10.18
N PRO A 1003 29.84 -20.60 9.98
CA PRO A 1003 28.87 -21.11 9.00
C PRO A 1003 27.44 -20.59 9.20
N THR A 1004 27.10 -20.10 10.40
CA THR A 1004 25.79 -19.51 10.74
C THR A 1004 25.71 -18.00 10.49
N GLN A 1005 26.78 -17.39 9.97
CA GLN A 1005 26.82 -15.96 9.71
C GLN A 1005 26.10 -15.62 8.41
N VAL A 1006 25.31 -14.54 8.45
CA VAL A 1006 24.58 -14.06 7.29
C VAL A 1006 25.46 -13.05 6.55
N ALA A 1007 25.80 -13.34 5.30
CA ALA A 1007 26.55 -12.45 4.43
C ALA A 1007 26.01 -12.51 3.00
N ILE A 1008 26.13 -11.39 2.29
CA ILE A 1008 25.64 -11.21 0.93
C ILE A 1008 26.58 -10.33 0.13
N LYS A 1009 26.64 -10.55 -1.18
CA LYS A 1009 27.13 -9.55 -2.14
C LYS A 1009 26.03 -9.12 -3.09
N ILE A 1010 25.98 -7.82 -3.39
CA ILE A 1010 24.91 -7.17 -4.15
C ILE A 1010 25.54 -6.25 -5.19
N LEU A 1011 25.16 -6.38 -6.45
CA LEU A 1011 25.45 -5.42 -7.52
C LEU A 1011 24.17 -4.62 -7.80
N PRO A 1012 24.05 -3.39 -7.26
CA PRO A 1012 22.93 -2.52 -7.56
C PRO A 1012 23.13 -1.84 -8.92
N HIS A 1013 22.03 -1.57 -9.62
CA HIS A 1013 22.07 -0.75 -10.83
C HIS A 1013 20.79 0.07 -11.02
N ALA A 1014 20.92 1.17 -11.76
CA ALA A 1014 19.79 1.95 -12.23
C ALA A 1014 18.95 1.12 -13.20
N ALA A 1015 17.63 1.15 -13.02
CA ALA A 1015 16.68 0.44 -13.87
C ALA A 1015 15.43 1.31 -14.10
N SER A 1016 14.63 0.90 -15.08
CA SER A 1016 13.34 1.53 -15.37
C SER A 1016 12.30 0.48 -15.73
N ARG A 1017 11.08 0.67 -15.25
CA ARG A 1017 9.90 -0.11 -15.60
C ARG A 1017 8.78 0.84 -15.96
N ASN A 1018 8.22 0.73 -17.17
CA ASN A 1018 7.11 1.56 -17.65
C ASN A 1018 7.32 3.08 -17.48
N GLY A 1019 8.56 3.56 -17.61
CA GLY A 1019 8.91 4.98 -17.44
C GLY A 1019 9.14 5.42 -15.99
N GLN A 1020 8.88 4.57 -15.00
CA GLN A 1020 9.28 4.82 -13.62
C GLN A 1020 10.73 4.39 -13.40
N ALA A 1021 11.47 5.19 -12.64
CA ALA A 1021 12.81 4.90 -12.17
C ALA A 1021 12.76 3.94 -10.97
N THR A 1022 13.59 2.90 -10.98
CA THR A 1022 13.73 1.92 -9.90
C THR A 1022 15.17 1.41 -9.81
N LEU A 1023 15.54 0.71 -8.74
CA LEU A 1023 16.84 0.02 -8.65
C LEU A 1023 16.67 -1.47 -8.87
N GLY A 1024 17.59 -2.05 -9.64
CA GLY A 1024 17.81 -3.49 -9.77
C GLY A 1024 18.93 -3.94 -8.85
N PHE A 1025 18.79 -5.14 -8.29
CA PHE A 1025 19.78 -5.74 -7.39
C PHE A 1025 20.05 -7.18 -7.83
N VAL A 1026 21.22 -7.40 -8.43
CA VAL A 1026 21.77 -8.75 -8.59
C VAL A 1026 22.43 -9.13 -7.27
N TRP A 1027 22.16 -10.31 -6.73
CA TRP A 1027 22.69 -10.69 -5.42
C TRP A 1027 23.08 -12.15 -5.33
N ASN A 1028 24.10 -12.44 -4.52
CA ASN A 1028 24.52 -13.78 -4.16
C ASN A 1028 24.70 -13.88 -2.64
N GLU A 1029 24.19 -14.94 -2.03
CA GLU A 1029 24.51 -15.35 -0.66
C GLU A 1029 25.99 -15.74 -0.58
N LEU A 1030 26.64 -15.35 0.52
CA LEU A 1030 28.00 -15.76 0.86
C LEU A 1030 27.96 -16.64 2.11
N LYS A 1031 28.66 -17.76 2.09
CA LYS A 1031 28.79 -18.68 3.23
C LYS A 1031 30.26 -18.84 3.60
N HIS A 1032 30.54 -18.71 4.89
CA HIS A 1032 31.88 -18.91 5.43
C HIS A 1032 32.07 -20.38 5.86
N ASP A 1033 33.26 -20.93 5.64
CA ASP A 1033 33.60 -22.30 6.03
C ASP A 1033 34.54 -22.42 7.24
N GLY A 1034 34.91 -21.27 7.84
CA GLY A 1034 35.88 -21.17 8.92
C GLY A 1034 37.23 -20.60 8.48
N THR A 1035 37.50 -20.53 7.17
CA THR A 1035 38.74 -19.99 6.60
C THR A 1035 38.50 -18.87 5.58
N SER A 1036 37.48 -18.99 4.73
CA SER A 1036 37.20 -18.02 3.68
C SER A 1036 35.70 -17.91 3.38
N TRP A 1037 35.33 -16.89 2.60
CA TRP A 1037 33.95 -16.68 2.12
C TRP A 1037 33.60 -17.49 0.86
N ASN A 1038 34.53 -18.30 0.35
CA ASN A 1038 34.34 -19.20 -0.79
C ASN A 1038 33.78 -18.52 -2.05
N ASP A 1039 34.14 -17.25 -2.20
CA ASP A 1039 33.73 -16.39 -3.29
C ASP A 1039 34.60 -16.63 -4.53
N ASP A 1040 33.97 -16.79 -5.69
CA ASP A 1040 34.64 -17.00 -6.98
C ASP A 1040 34.87 -15.72 -7.78
N GLY A 1041 34.62 -14.55 -7.17
CA GLY A 1041 34.76 -13.25 -7.83
C GLY A 1041 33.67 -12.92 -8.85
N GLN A 1042 32.59 -13.70 -8.95
CA GLN A 1042 31.55 -13.52 -9.97
C GLN A 1042 30.16 -13.23 -9.40
N MET A 1043 29.45 -12.26 -9.98
CA MET A 1043 28.03 -12.03 -9.72
C MET A 1043 27.20 -12.94 -10.62
N ARG A 1044 26.27 -13.71 -10.03
CA ARG A 1044 25.39 -14.60 -10.80
C ARG A 1044 24.06 -13.90 -10.99
N VAL A 1045 23.48 -14.02 -12.18
CA VAL A 1045 22.23 -13.34 -12.56
C VAL A 1045 21.20 -14.38 -12.95
N ILE A 1046 20.00 -14.28 -12.40
CA ILE A 1046 18.83 -15.08 -12.78
C ILE A 1046 17.57 -14.25 -12.55
N ASP A 1047 16.49 -14.58 -13.25
CA ASP A 1047 15.17 -14.07 -12.91
C ASP A 1047 14.68 -14.73 -11.61
N GLY A 1048 14.26 -13.94 -10.63
CA GLY A 1048 13.80 -14.47 -9.35
C GLY A 1048 14.94 -14.97 -8.47
N ILE A 1049 14.85 -16.21 -7.98
CA ILE A 1049 15.78 -16.81 -7.01
C ILE A 1049 16.19 -18.21 -7.49
N GLY A 1050 17.47 -18.54 -7.37
CA GLY A 1050 18.01 -19.86 -7.66
C GLY A 1050 19.11 -20.28 -6.68
N THR A 1051 19.65 -21.48 -6.90
CA THR A 1051 20.78 -22.03 -6.13
C THR A 1051 22.04 -22.24 -6.98
N TYR A 1052 23.21 -22.09 -6.36
CA TYR A 1052 24.51 -22.41 -6.97
C TYR A 1052 25.46 -22.99 -5.93
N ASN A 1053 26.49 -23.69 -6.37
CA ASN A 1053 27.56 -24.16 -5.48
C ASN A 1053 28.71 -23.14 -5.47
N ASN A 1054 29.14 -22.74 -4.27
CA ASN A 1054 30.33 -21.91 -4.09
C ASN A 1054 31.63 -22.70 -4.35
N LEU A 1055 32.80 -22.07 -4.20
CA LEU A 1055 34.11 -22.71 -4.49
C LEU A 1055 34.37 -24.00 -3.70
N ASN A 1056 33.74 -24.17 -2.54
CA ASN A 1056 33.87 -25.35 -1.68
C ASN A 1056 32.66 -26.31 -1.78
N GLY A 1057 31.82 -26.15 -2.79
CA GLY A 1057 30.68 -27.03 -3.04
C GLY A 1057 29.49 -26.83 -2.11
N GLN A 1058 29.48 -25.78 -1.29
CA GLN A 1058 28.32 -25.45 -0.45
C GLN A 1058 27.25 -24.77 -1.31
N SER A 1059 25.99 -25.20 -1.16
CA SER A 1059 24.85 -24.57 -1.84
C SER A 1059 24.57 -23.18 -1.25
N CYS A 1060 24.49 -22.18 -2.12
CA CYS A 1060 24.21 -20.77 -1.83
C CYS A 1060 23.02 -20.29 -2.68
N LEU A 1061 22.26 -19.35 -2.14
CA LEU A 1061 21.21 -18.66 -2.89
C LEU A 1061 21.78 -17.52 -3.75
N TYR A 1062 21.14 -17.23 -4.88
CA TYR A 1062 21.38 -16.03 -5.68
C TYR A 1062 20.11 -15.61 -6.39
N GLY A 1063 20.04 -14.37 -6.87
CA GLY A 1063 18.82 -13.89 -7.50
C GLY A 1063 18.87 -12.46 -8.01
N TYR A 1064 17.69 -11.99 -8.41
CA TYR A 1064 17.44 -10.62 -8.81
C TYR A 1064 16.23 -10.05 -8.06
N ALA A 1065 16.39 -8.83 -7.55
CA ALA A 1065 15.33 -8.08 -6.88
C ALA A 1065 15.22 -6.67 -7.44
N GLU A 1066 14.06 -6.04 -7.31
CA GLU A 1066 13.84 -4.63 -7.61
C GLU A 1066 13.29 -3.90 -6.39
N LEU A 1067 13.35 -2.56 -6.35
CA LEU A 1067 12.71 -1.81 -5.28
C LEU A 1067 11.20 -2.07 -5.20
N ALA A 1068 10.69 -2.13 -3.98
CA ALA A 1068 9.26 -2.28 -3.72
C ALA A 1068 8.44 -1.05 -4.17
N LEU A 1069 9.05 0.14 -4.10
CA LEU A 1069 8.49 1.42 -4.55
C LEU A 1069 9.43 2.12 -5.54
N PRO A 1070 8.91 2.74 -6.61
CA PRO A 1070 9.73 3.53 -7.54
C PRO A 1070 10.24 4.82 -6.89
N ILE A 1071 11.33 5.38 -7.45
CA ILE A 1071 11.97 6.59 -6.91
C ILE A 1071 11.62 7.87 -7.69
N GLY A 1072 11.03 7.75 -8.88
CA GLY A 1072 10.64 8.88 -9.71
C GLY A 1072 10.37 8.46 -11.16
N TRP A 1073 10.47 9.41 -12.11
CA TRP A 1073 10.28 9.17 -13.54
C TRP A 1073 11.58 9.34 -14.31
N VAL A 1074 11.81 8.52 -15.34
CA VAL A 1074 12.93 8.74 -16.27
C VAL A 1074 12.54 9.72 -17.38
N ASP A 1075 13.52 10.41 -17.95
CA ASP A 1075 13.29 11.36 -19.04
C ASP A 1075 12.71 10.67 -20.29
N ASN A 1076 11.87 11.42 -21.01
CA ASN A 1076 11.09 10.96 -22.15
C ASN A 1076 11.72 11.33 -23.51
N HIS A 1077 12.82 12.08 -23.52
CA HIS A 1077 13.52 12.40 -24.77
C HIS A 1077 14.13 11.14 -25.37
N ALA A 1078 13.90 10.95 -26.67
CA ALA A 1078 14.25 9.76 -27.42
C ALA A 1078 15.64 9.24 -27.05
N ARG A 1079 15.68 7.97 -26.62
CA ARG A 1079 16.92 7.22 -26.54
C ARG A 1079 17.54 7.24 -27.94
N PHE A 1080 18.84 7.44 -28.02
CA PHE A 1080 19.59 7.32 -29.27
C PHE A 1080 19.17 6.00 -29.98
N GLY A 1081 18.57 6.10 -31.17
CA GLY A 1081 18.10 4.95 -31.96
C GLY A 1081 16.60 4.62 -31.90
N ALA A 1082 15.75 5.41 -31.24
CA ALA A 1082 14.30 5.31 -31.42
C ALA A 1082 13.89 6.03 -32.71
N GLN A 1083 13.70 5.26 -33.79
CA GLN A 1083 13.28 5.77 -35.10
C GLN A 1083 11.94 6.51 -34.96
N VAL A 1084 11.91 7.82 -35.26
CA VAL A 1084 10.65 8.57 -35.39
C VAL A 1084 10.18 8.43 -36.83
N PRO A 1085 9.05 7.74 -37.10
CA PRO A 1085 8.53 7.61 -38.46
C PRO A 1085 8.27 9.00 -39.05
N GLY A 1086 8.97 9.34 -40.14
CA GLY A 1086 8.79 10.59 -40.88
C GLY A 1086 9.66 11.78 -40.45
N VAL A 1087 10.63 11.59 -39.55
CA VAL A 1087 11.62 12.63 -39.19
C VAL A 1087 13.04 12.18 -39.45
N ASP A 1088 13.35 10.90 -39.26
CA ASP A 1088 14.65 10.32 -39.61
C ASP A 1088 14.56 9.59 -40.96
N LEU A 1089 15.55 9.83 -41.84
CA LEU A 1089 15.71 9.21 -43.17
C LEU A 1089 16.00 7.71 -43.09
#